data_AF-A0A832HHG2-F1
#
_entry.id   AF-A0A832HHG2-F1
#
_cell.length_a   1.000
_cell.length_b   1.000
_cell.length_c   1.000
_cell.angle_alpha   90.00
_cell.angle_beta   90.00
_cell.angle_gamma   90.00
#
_symmetry.space_group_name_H-M   'P 1'
#
loop_
_entity.id
_entity.type
_entity.pdbx_description
1 polymer ?
#
loop_
_entity_poly.entity_id
_entity_poly.type
_entity_poly.pdbx_seq_one_letter_code
_entity_poly.pdbx_strand_id
1 'polypeptide(L)'
;MNRLHLAPLLTLVLCLASAANAAPTWEQIAADDRLRPHEVKLLKDATLPLEGPEGAAGSFTLKAGSLAAVDSASGNSLTIRFPGRVTLPGIDRKMFAEAEAGPDGRAGRAVLKDTVRVQIAGPDGEPGPVLELKSGGVFAASAVSESSVTLALPPLSGPVPWQDTNVLEAAIPLAQELQQDLAQRAENAAQAAQEARLEDAAATATAVGDDPAKAVPVETITVKVNTSKTHQVIEGFGTCLLSWNRDIQAFYQTKEFEKAYMDDFGFNVLRCELAPQSFPEPVDKPEDIKASKLVMDNITTTFIQFAKTLKKKNPEAKIIGTVWSPPAWMKHTNSIGDPPLKAGNRSGAINYNTYNNTQNYVKKEFYPHFVQWLVETAKLYEKEGAGLYAISPGNEVLFTQWFQSCVWTAEDFSTICSLLDSALEKNGLGHVKIFGPETMTGHTFSNQPFLDVLLKGKGGKALDAFATHGYVDGIKGDAKAESSYEFWRLIEKEKKPYWVTEGGTGGHTWPEPLNGTAAFFHNNLVFGNASMVVPWQVVETKADEHAQMLLTGYTKKSHATMHYTRFVRPGSTRVQAEPAQGTVMSSAFIHPGHGTTIVIVNPRNAALTVNLAVSGKAPASLKMWRTSSKENTKEIEPPRRAGSGWEFVLPGNSIVTLQGS
;
A
#
# COMPACT_ATOMS: atom_id res chain seq x y z
N MET A 1 -35.02 17.65 19.26
CA MET A 1 -34.53 17.23 20.59
C MET A 1 -33.43 16.21 20.32
N ASN A 2 -32.15 16.35 20.67
CA ASN A 2 -31.44 17.26 21.55
C ASN A 2 -30.16 17.79 20.87
N ARG A 3 -29.76 19.01 21.25
CA ARG A 3 -28.47 19.62 20.92
C ARG A 3 -27.37 18.79 21.58
N LEU A 4 -26.68 17.96 20.81
CA LEU A 4 -25.41 17.38 21.24
C LEU A 4 -24.33 18.45 21.12
N HIS A 5 -23.81 18.85 22.27
CA HIS A 5 -22.72 19.80 22.44
C HIS A 5 -21.46 19.23 21.75
N LEU A 6 -21.13 19.74 20.54
CA LEU A 6 -19.87 19.43 19.83
C LEU A 6 -18.64 20.11 20.48
N ALA A 7 -18.84 21.21 21.20
CA ALA A 7 -17.75 22.01 21.75
C ALA A 7 -16.91 21.30 22.84
N PRO A 8 -17.47 20.52 23.78
CA PRO A 8 -16.69 19.70 24.71
C PRO A 8 -15.95 18.55 24.02
N LEU A 9 -16.53 17.98 22.95
CA LEU A 9 -15.97 16.88 22.17
C LEU A 9 -14.68 17.31 21.45
N LEU A 10 -14.72 18.49 20.85
CA LEU A 10 -13.58 19.07 20.13
C LEU A 10 -12.50 19.58 21.09
N THR A 11 -12.89 20.09 22.25
CA THR A 11 -11.99 20.50 23.35
C THR A 11 -11.21 19.30 23.92
N LEU A 12 -11.87 18.14 24.04
CA LEU A 12 -11.22 16.90 24.46
C LEU A 12 -10.28 16.37 23.36
N VAL A 13 -10.70 16.38 22.09
CA VAL A 13 -9.90 15.89 20.95
C VAL A 13 -8.65 16.73 20.69
N LEU A 14 -8.72 18.06 20.85
CA LEU A 14 -7.54 18.94 20.73
C LEU A 14 -6.58 18.80 21.91
N CYS A 15 -7.10 18.52 23.12
CA CYS A 15 -6.26 18.24 24.29
C CYS A 15 -5.52 16.89 24.19
N LEU A 16 -6.05 15.95 23.41
CA LEU A 16 -5.46 14.62 23.19
C LEU A 16 -4.37 14.58 22.10
N ALA A 17 -4.23 15.64 21.29
CA ALA A 17 -3.41 15.64 20.07
C ALA A 17 -1.92 16.04 20.24
N SER A 18 -1.41 16.31 21.45
CA SER A 18 -0.02 16.78 21.63
C SER A 18 1.02 15.70 21.95
N ALA A 19 0.75 14.44 21.65
CA ALA A 19 1.70 13.34 21.86
C ALA A 19 2.64 13.14 20.67
N ALA A 20 3.36 14.18 20.22
CA ALA A 20 4.42 14.07 19.21
C ALA A 20 5.38 15.28 19.22
N ASN A 21 5.95 15.65 20.37
CA ASN A 21 7.12 16.54 20.54
C ASN A 21 7.25 17.86 19.74
N ALA A 22 6.18 18.39 19.17
CA ALA A 22 6.04 19.79 18.79
C ALA A 22 4.58 20.19 19.03
N ALA A 23 4.33 20.99 20.06
CA ALA A 23 3.00 21.53 20.31
C ALA A 23 2.62 22.48 19.16
N PRO A 24 1.41 22.36 18.56
CA PRO A 24 0.98 23.31 17.55
C PRO A 24 0.88 24.72 18.17
N THR A 25 1.26 25.75 17.41
CA THR A 25 1.11 27.13 17.88
C THR A 25 -0.37 27.50 17.89
N TRP A 26 -0.73 28.51 18.69
CA TRP A 26 -2.09 29.04 18.72
C TRP A 26 -2.55 29.54 17.33
N GLU A 27 -1.64 29.99 16.46
CA GLU A 27 -1.99 30.33 15.09
C GLU A 27 -2.46 29.11 14.27
N GLN A 28 -1.89 27.93 14.51
CA GLN A 28 -2.28 26.70 13.81
C GLN A 28 -3.64 26.18 14.28
N ILE A 29 -3.95 26.34 15.57
CA ILE A 29 -5.28 25.99 16.13
C ILE A 29 -6.34 26.99 15.65
N ALA A 30 -6.01 28.28 15.56
CA ALA A 30 -6.94 29.32 15.12
C ALA A 30 -7.23 29.28 13.60
N ALA A 31 -6.35 28.66 12.82
CA ALA A 31 -6.46 28.54 11.36
C ALA A 31 -7.10 27.20 10.89
N ASP A 32 -7.56 26.35 11.81
CA ASP A 32 -8.23 25.10 11.45
C ASP A 32 -9.69 25.38 11.07
N ASP A 33 -10.01 25.17 9.79
CA ASP A 33 -11.32 25.46 9.20
C ASP A 33 -12.48 24.65 9.80
N ARG A 34 -12.19 23.65 10.65
CA ARG A 34 -13.19 22.86 11.39
C ARG A 34 -13.64 23.53 12.68
N LEU A 35 -12.97 24.58 13.15
CA LEU A 35 -13.30 25.33 14.38
C LEU A 35 -14.07 26.61 14.08
N ARG A 36 -15.18 26.86 14.78
CA ARG A 36 -15.89 28.14 14.70
C ARG A 36 -15.24 29.17 15.64
N PRO A 37 -15.25 30.47 15.29
CA PRO A 37 -14.58 31.51 16.09
C PRO A 37 -14.97 31.58 17.58
N HIS A 38 -16.20 31.18 17.94
CA HIS A 38 -16.65 31.17 19.34
C HIS A 38 -16.14 29.95 20.14
N GLU A 39 -15.81 28.85 19.47
CA GLU A 39 -15.23 27.64 20.09
C GLU A 39 -13.75 27.87 20.41
N VAL A 40 -13.04 28.58 19.53
CA VAL A 40 -11.67 29.07 19.77
C VAL A 40 -11.62 30.00 20.99
N LYS A 41 -12.65 30.82 21.22
CA LYS A 41 -12.75 31.73 22.37
C LYS A 41 -12.96 30.98 23.70
N LEU A 42 -13.75 29.90 23.71
CA LEU A 42 -13.98 29.04 24.88
C LEU A 42 -12.70 28.31 25.34
N LEU A 43 -11.83 27.93 24.40
CA LEU A 43 -10.56 27.24 24.68
C LEU A 43 -9.51 28.15 25.34
N LYS A 44 -9.64 29.47 25.18
CA LYS A 44 -8.65 30.45 25.66
C LYS A 44 -8.78 30.77 27.16
N ASP A 45 -9.97 30.56 27.74
CA ASP A 45 -10.34 31.13 29.06
C ASP A 45 -10.82 30.08 30.11
N ALA A 46 -10.58 28.78 29.92
CA ALA A 46 -11.08 27.74 30.83
C ALA A 46 -10.41 27.76 32.23
N THR A 47 -11.14 28.26 33.24
CA THR A 47 -10.78 28.21 34.67
C THR A 47 -11.81 27.36 35.40
N LEU A 48 -11.40 26.31 36.11
CA LEU A 48 -12.32 25.43 36.85
C LEU A 48 -12.37 25.84 38.34
N PRO A 49 -13.55 26.03 38.95
CA PRO A 49 -13.65 26.31 40.38
C PRO A 49 -13.39 25.05 41.24
N LEU A 50 -12.81 25.23 42.43
CA LEU A 50 -12.59 24.17 43.44
C LEU A 50 -13.22 24.58 44.78
N GLU A 51 -13.80 23.63 45.51
CA GLU A 51 -14.28 23.83 46.89
C GLU A 51 -13.46 23.00 47.89
N GLY A 52 -12.87 23.68 48.87
CA GLY A 52 -12.11 23.05 49.95
C GLY A 52 -12.97 22.74 51.19
N PRO A 53 -12.38 22.07 52.21
CA PRO A 53 -13.05 21.85 53.49
C PRO A 53 -13.51 23.18 54.10
N GLU A 54 -14.69 23.17 54.74
CA GLU A 54 -15.36 24.36 55.32
C GLU A 54 -15.82 25.45 54.33
N GLY A 55 -15.95 25.12 53.04
CA GLY A 55 -16.56 26.02 52.03
C GLY A 55 -15.61 27.08 51.47
N ALA A 56 -14.29 26.89 51.59
CA ALA A 56 -13.32 27.79 51.00
C ALA A 56 -13.26 27.63 49.46
N ALA A 57 -13.53 28.72 48.73
CA ALA A 57 -13.49 28.75 47.27
C ALA A 57 -12.05 28.93 46.74
N GLY A 58 -11.65 28.09 45.78
CA GLY A 58 -10.40 28.21 45.02
C GLY A 58 -10.61 28.05 43.51
N SER A 59 -9.53 28.20 42.74
CA SER A 59 -9.55 28.00 41.29
C SER A 59 -8.42 27.08 40.85
N PHE A 60 -8.74 26.18 39.92
CA PHE A 60 -7.81 25.35 39.17
C PHE A 60 -7.52 26.03 37.83
N THR A 61 -6.28 26.49 37.66
CA THR A 61 -5.82 27.09 36.39
C THR A 61 -4.89 26.11 35.69
N LEU A 62 -5.32 25.59 34.54
CA LEU A 62 -4.42 24.86 33.63
C LEU A 62 -3.43 25.86 33.04
N LYS A 63 -2.14 25.73 33.35
CA LYS A 63 -1.12 26.48 32.60
C LYS A 63 -1.13 26.01 31.16
N ALA A 64 -1.22 26.97 30.23
CA ALA A 64 -1.09 26.76 28.80
C ALA A 64 0.09 25.81 28.49
N GLY A 65 -0.19 24.68 27.84
CA GLY A 65 0.80 23.65 27.49
C GLY A 65 0.84 22.40 28.39
N SER A 66 -0.05 22.28 29.38
CA SER A 66 -0.12 21.10 30.25
C SER A 66 -1.25 20.17 29.78
N LEU A 67 -0.96 19.29 28.80
CA LEU A 67 -1.97 18.42 28.16
C LEU A 67 -2.00 17.02 28.77
N ALA A 68 -3.20 16.45 28.87
CA ALA A 68 -3.47 15.19 29.57
C ALA A 68 -3.41 13.99 28.59
N ALA A 69 -2.86 12.86 29.02
CA ALA A 69 -2.74 11.64 28.22
C ALA A 69 -3.82 10.62 28.58
N VAL A 70 -4.38 9.91 27.59
CA VAL A 70 -5.28 8.76 27.84
C VAL A 70 -4.43 7.52 28.08
N ASP A 71 -4.64 6.89 29.24
CA ASP A 71 -3.89 5.71 29.67
C ASP A 71 -4.60 4.42 29.24
N SER A 72 -5.94 4.41 29.28
CA SER A 72 -6.78 3.31 28.81
C SER A 72 -8.24 3.74 28.60
N ALA A 73 -8.94 3.02 27.72
CA ALA A 73 -10.39 3.09 27.54
C ALA A 73 -10.97 1.68 27.63
N SER A 74 -11.94 1.45 28.52
CA SER A 74 -12.63 0.16 28.65
C SER A 74 -14.09 0.37 29.05
N GLY A 75 -15.03 -0.11 28.23
CA GLY A 75 -16.46 0.12 28.47
C GLY A 75 -16.81 1.61 28.51
N ASN A 76 -17.55 2.05 29.54
CA ASN A 76 -18.01 3.44 29.69
C ASN A 76 -17.04 4.34 30.47
N SER A 77 -15.78 3.93 30.64
CA SER A 77 -14.79 4.69 31.41
C SER A 77 -13.54 5.02 30.58
N LEU A 78 -13.08 6.27 30.76
CA LEU A 78 -11.82 6.79 30.24
C LEU A 78 -10.91 7.08 31.42
N THR A 79 -9.68 6.55 31.41
CA THR A 79 -8.66 6.86 32.42
C THR A 79 -7.69 7.90 31.83
N ILE A 80 -7.64 9.08 32.44
CA ILE A 80 -6.83 10.22 31.96
C ILE A 80 -5.72 10.52 32.97
N ARG A 81 -4.51 10.81 32.47
CA ARG A 81 -3.32 11.20 33.22
C ARG A 81 -3.08 12.71 33.07
N PHE A 82 -3.12 13.47 34.16
CA PHE A 82 -2.83 14.91 34.15
C PHE A 82 -1.39 15.21 34.60
N PRO A 83 -0.55 15.85 33.77
CA PRO A 83 0.69 16.44 34.25
C PRO A 83 0.44 17.91 34.65
N GLY A 84 0.52 18.25 35.94
CA GLY A 84 0.36 19.65 36.38
C GLY A 84 0.66 19.93 37.86
N ARG A 85 1.02 21.18 38.18
CA ARG A 85 1.14 21.68 39.56
C ARG A 85 -0.23 22.17 40.04
N VAL A 86 -0.62 21.88 41.28
CA VAL A 86 -1.96 22.21 41.81
C VAL A 86 -1.85 23.03 43.09
N THR A 87 -2.51 24.19 43.12
CA THR A 87 -2.74 24.94 44.36
C THR A 87 -4.12 24.56 44.88
N LEU A 88 -4.18 23.92 46.04
CA LEU A 88 -5.43 23.43 46.63
C LEU A 88 -5.98 24.49 47.61
N PRO A 89 -7.26 24.90 47.52
CA PRO A 89 -7.84 25.85 48.46
C PRO A 89 -7.95 25.26 49.87
N GLY A 90 -7.76 26.10 50.89
CA GLY A 90 -7.86 25.71 52.30
C GLY A 90 -6.65 24.95 52.85
N ILE A 91 -5.61 24.70 52.05
CA ILE A 91 -4.38 24.04 52.50
C ILE A 91 -3.35 25.10 52.95
N ASP A 92 -3.21 25.26 54.27
CA ASP A 92 -2.28 26.20 54.90
C ASP A 92 -0.98 25.54 55.40
N ARG A 93 0.01 26.35 55.82
CA ARG A 93 1.30 25.83 56.31
C ARG A 93 1.17 24.97 57.56
N LYS A 94 0.17 25.23 58.41
CA LYS A 94 0.00 24.60 59.73
C LYS A 94 -0.41 23.14 59.60
N MET A 95 -1.06 22.78 58.50
CA MET A 95 -1.43 21.40 58.13
C MET A 95 -0.23 20.49 57.81
N PHE A 96 0.98 21.05 57.70
CA PHE A 96 2.19 20.30 57.39
C PHE A 96 3.17 20.27 58.56
N ALA A 97 3.81 19.12 58.78
CA ALA A 97 4.89 18.94 59.75
C ALA A 97 6.15 19.67 59.27
N GLU A 98 6.37 19.67 57.96
CA GLU A 98 7.46 20.33 57.25
C GLU A 98 6.93 20.81 55.90
N ALA A 99 7.28 22.00 55.44
CA ALA A 99 6.94 22.55 54.14
C ALA A 99 7.89 23.71 53.85
N GLU A 100 8.83 23.48 52.95
CA GLU A 100 9.81 24.46 52.49
C GLU A 100 9.76 24.53 50.97
N ALA A 101 9.81 25.75 50.43
CA ALA A 101 10.00 25.94 49.00
C ALA A 101 11.49 25.78 48.65
N GLY A 102 11.80 25.19 47.50
CA GLY A 102 13.18 25.10 47.04
C GLY A 102 13.70 26.46 46.56
N PRO A 103 15.03 26.70 46.60
CA PRO A 103 15.61 27.92 46.07
C PRO A 103 15.36 28.05 44.55
N ASP A 104 15.24 29.30 44.09
CA ASP A 104 15.11 29.68 42.67
C ASP A 104 13.95 29.01 41.92
N GLY A 105 12.80 28.82 42.59
CA GLY A 105 11.58 28.30 41.97
C GLY A 105 11.58 26.78 41.72
N ARG A 106 12.57 26.07 42.26
CA ARG A 106 12.59 24.59 42.29
C ARG A 106 11.67 24.06 43.37
N ALA A 107 11.13 22.85 43.16
CA ALA A 107 10.24 22.23 44.13
C ALA A 107 11.01 21.81 45.39
N GLY A 108 10.62 22.34 46.55
CA GLY A 108 11.04 21.89 47.87
C GLY A 108 10.15 20.77 48.39
N ARG A 109 10.13 20.53 49.70
CA ARG A 109 9.48 19.36 50.32
C ARG A 109 8.38 19.79 51.29
N ALA A 110 7.22 19.13 51.25
CA ALA A 110 6.15 19.27 52.22
C ALA A 110 5.62 17.91 52.72
N VAL A 111 5.35 17.78 54.02
CA VAL A 111 4.89 16.55 54.69
C VAL A 111 3.61 16.81 55.49
N LEU A 112 2.51 16.16 55.13
CA LEU A 112 1.21 16.38 55.78
C LEU A 112 1.16 15.78 57.20
N LYS A 113 0.59 16.52 58.16
CA LYS A 113 0.32 16.02 59.52
C LYS A 113 -0.86 15.07 59.55
N ASP A 114 -1.95 15.46 58.91
CA ASP A 114 -3.23 14.75 58.92
C ASP A 114 -3.70 14.45 57.49
N THR A 115 -4.63 13.51 57.34
CA THR A 115 -5.22 13.19 56.03
C THR A 115 -6.16 14.32 55.60
N VAL A 116 -5.97 14.85 54.39
CA VAL A 116 -6.79 15.93 53.81
C VAL A 116 -7.59 15.38 52.63
N ARG A 117 -8.90 15.65 52.62
CA ARG A 117 -9.80 15.30 51.51
C ARG A 117 -10.24 16.57 50.79
N VAL A 118 -10.07 16.61 49.47
CA VAL A 118 -10.49 17.72 48.61
C VAL A 118 -11.48 17.21 47.58
N GLN A 119 -12.65 17.85 47.51
CA GLN A 119 -13.72 17.52 46.58
C GLN A 119 -13.52 18.35 45.30
N ILE A 120 -13.33 17.70 44.16
CA ILE A 120 -13.26 18.41 42.87
C ILE A 120 -14.69 18.68 42.41
N ALA A 121 -15.02 19.92 42.05
CA ALA A 121 -16.34 20.27 41.54
C ALA A 121 -16.50 19.86 40.07
N GLY A 122 -17.65 19.31 39.72
CA GLY A 122 -18.05 19.02 38.35
C GLY A 122 -18.43 20.31 37.59
N PRO A 123 -18.62 20.22 36.25
CA PRO A 123 -18.85 21.38 35.38
C PRO A 123 -20.06 22.25 35.77
N ASP A 124 -21.06 21.65 36.42
CA ASP A 124 -22.30 22.31 36.82
C ASP A 124 -22.46 22.44 38.36
N GLY A 125 -21.36 22.30 39.12
CA GLY A 125 -21.35 22.37 40.59
C GLY A 125 -21.71 21.05 41.29
N GLU A 126 -21.95 19.98 40.54
CA GLU A 126 -22.16 18.63 41.10
C GLU A 126 -20.87 18.06 41.73
N PRO A 127 -20.96 17.16 42.73
CA PRO A 127 -19.77 16.59 43.38
C PRO A 127 -19.01 15.67 42.42
N GLY A 128 -17.75 16.03 42.11
CA GLY A 128 -16.83 15.23 41.30
C GLY A 128 -16.03 14.18 42.12
N PRO A 129 -14.84 13.77 41.65
CA PRO A 129 -13.99 12.84 42.42
C PRO A 129 -13.36 13.51 43.66
N VAL A 130 -13.24 12.73 44.74
CA VAL A 130 -12.55 13.14 45.98
C VAL A 130 -11.07 12.78 45.90
N LEU A 131 -10.20 13.77 46.07
CA LEU A 131 -8.77 13.57 46.25
C LEU A 131 -8.46 13.41 47.74
N GLU A 132 -7.90 12.27 48.14
CA GLU A 132 -7.46 12.02 49.52
C GLU A 132 -5.93 12.05 49.61
N LEU A 133 -5.38 13.05 50.29
CA LEU A 133 -3.96 13.17 50.62
C LEU A 133 -3.72 12.61 52.03
N LYS A 134 -3.04 11.48 52.15
CA LYS A 134 -2.89 10.79 53.43
C LYS A 134 -1.88 11.49 54.36
N SER A 135 -2.15 11.42 55.66
CA SER A 135 -1.21 11.79 56.73
C SER A 135 0.16 11.12 56.51
N GLY A 136 1.24 11.88 56.73
CA GLY A 136 2.62 11.45 56.49
C GLY A 136 3.04 11.46 55.01
N GLY A 137 2.14 11.77 54.08
CA GLY A 137 2.46 11.89 52.66
C GLY A 137 3.46 13.00 52.39
N VAL A 138 4.46 12.71 51.55
CA VAL A 138 5.52 13.66 51.16
C VAL A 138 5.26 14.16 49.74
N PHE A 139 5.23 15.49 49.58
CA PHE A 139 4.90 16.16 48.33
C PHE A 139 5.95 17.21 47.97
N ALA A 140 6.08 17.48 46.68
CA ALA A 140 6.95 18.52 46.17
C ALA A 140 6.25 19.89 46.31
N ALA A 141 6.78 20.82 47.11
CA ALA A 141 6.18 22.14 47.32
C ALA A 141 6.85 23.20 46.45
N SER A 142 6.08 23.98 45.70
CA SER A 142 6.62 24.99 44.77
C SER A 142 6.43 26.44 45.21
N ALA A 143 5.54 26.68 46.17
CA ALA A 143 5.37 27.95 46.87
C ALA A 143 4.76 27.68 48.25
N VAL A 144 5.23 28.39 49.27
CA VAL A 144 4.79 28.23 50.67
C VAL A 144 4.62 29.62 51.30
N SER A 145 3.45 29.90 51.86
CA SER A 145 3.17 31.05 52.72
C SER A 145 2.42 30.58 53.99
N GLU A 146 2.24 31.45 54.98
CA GLU A 146 1.49 31.08 56.20
C GLU A 146 0.06 30.62 55.89
N SER A 147 -0.58 31.21 54.88
CA SER A 147 -1.98 30.97 54.53
C SER A 147 -2.17 30.05 53.32
N SER A 148 -1.11 29.59 52.66
CA SER A 148 -1.24 28.71 51.48
C SER A 148 0.00 27.86 51.19
N VAL A 149 -0.19 26.63 50.71
CA VAL A 149 0.89 25.76 50.20
C VAL A 149 0.53 25.24 48.81
N THR A 150 1.42 25.42 47.82
CA THR A 150 1.24 24.91 46.45
C THR A 150 2.04 23.62 46.24
N LEU A 151 1.35 22.53 45.90
CA LEU A 151 1.94 21.20 45.75
C LEU A 151 2.05 20.78 44.26
N ALA A 152 3.13 20.11 43.92
CA ALA A 152 3.25 19.32 42.70
C ALA A 152 2.78 17.90 43.03
N LEU A 153 1.59 17.55 42.53
CA LEU A 153 1.04 16.21 42.71
C LEU A 153 1.61 15.26 41.65
N PRO A 154 1.81 13.97 41.98
CA PRO A 154 2.04 12.95 40.95
C PRO A 154 0.82 12.87 40.01
N PRO A 155 0.98 12.29 38.82
CA PRO A 155 -0.08 12.21 37.83
C PRO A 155 -1.32 11.57 38.45
N LEU A 156 -2.44 12.29 38.48
CA LEU A 156 -3.71 11.76 38.95
C LEU A 156 -4.30 10.89 37.84
N SER A 157 -4.75 9.69 38.22
CA SER A 157 -5.51 8.78 37.36
C SER A 157 -6.82 8.43 38.05
N GLY A 158 -7.93 8.60 37.36
CA GLY A 158 -9.25 8.20 37.85
C GLY A 158 -10.22 7.97 36.69
N PRO A 159 -11.21 7.08 36.86
CA PRO A 159 -12.25 6.86 35.85
C PRO A 159 -13.18 8.08 35.81
N VAL A 160 -13.43 8.62 34.62
CA VAL A 160 -14.52 9.58 34.40
C VAL A 160 -15.73 8.79 33.88
N PRO A 161 -16.79 8.60 34.69
CA PRO A 161 -17.98 7.91 34.21
C PRO A 161 -18.78 8.85 33.29
N TRP A 162 -19.00 8.43 32.04
CA TRP A 162 -19.89 9.13 31.11
C TRP A 162 -21.23 8.39 31.01
N GLN A 163 -22.32 9.15 31.07
CA GLN A 163 -23.68 8.59 31.03
C GLN A 163 -24.18 8.27 29.60
N ASP A 164 -23.47 8.67 28.54
CA ASP A 164 -23.91 8.50 27.15
C ASP A 164 -22.85 7.80 26.28
N THR A 165 -23.05 6.50 26.02
CA THR A 165 -22.07 5.59 25.37
C THR A 165 -21.90 5.83 23.88
N ASN A 166 -22.94 6.35 23.21
CA ASN A 166 -22.96 6.55 21.76
C ASN A 166 -21.96 7.63 21.29
N VAL A 167 -21.60 8.56 22.18
CA VAL A 167 -20.65 9.65 21.91
C VAL A 167 -19.20 9.15 21.94
N LEU A 168 -18.90 8.20 22.83
CA LEU A 168 -17.57 7.58 22.96
C LEU A 168 -17.26 6.64 21.78
N GLU A 169 -18.24 5.86 21.31
CA GLU A 169 -18.07 4.95 20.17
C GLU A 169 -17.72 5.68 18.87
N ALA A 170 -18.22 6.91 18.68
CA ALA A 170 -17.90 7.73 17.50
C ALA A 170 -16.59 8.52 17.62
N ALA A 171 -16.19 8.91 18.84
CA ALA A 171 -15.04 9.77 19.06
C ALA A 171 -13.69 9.01 19.10
N ILE A 172 -13.70 7.75 19.55
CA ILE A 172 -12.48 6.93 19.68
C ILE A 172 -11.82 6.66 18.30
N PRO A 173 -12.55 6.24 17.25
CA PRO A 173 -11.93 6.00 15.94
C PRO A 173 -11.36 7.29 15.32
N LEU A 174 -12.06 8.41 15.47
CA LEU A 174 -11.64 9.71 14.93
C LEU A 174 -10.38 10.24 15.62
N ALA A 175 -10.26 10.03 16.94
CA ALA A 175 -9.06 10.39 17.69
C ALA A 175 -7.85 9.53 17.30
N GLN A 176 -8.07 8.23 17.04
CA GLN A 176 -7.02 7.31 16.58
C GLN A 176 -6.55 7.64 15.15
N GLU A 177 -7.47 7.96 14.25
CA GLU A 177 -7.17 8.38 12.87
C GLU A 177 -6.37 9.69 12.84
N LEU A 178 -6.78 10.69 13.63
CA LEU A 178 -6.07 11.96 13.73
C LEU A 178 -4.67 11.80 14.36
N GLN A 179 -4.53 10.92 15.35
CA GLN A 179 -3.24 10.61 15.97
C GLN A 179 -2.27 9.98 14.95
N GLN A 180 -2.78 9.12 14.06
CA GLN A 180 -1.98 8.48 13.01
C GLN A 180 -1.60 9.46 11.89
N ASP A 181 -2.52 10.32 11.43
CA ASP A 181 -2.22 11.36 10.42
C ASP A 181 -1.16 12.34 10.93
N LEU A 182 -1.27 12.78 12.19
CA LEU A 182 -0.29 13.69 12.80
C LEU A 182 1.08 13.03 13.00
N ALA A 183 1.12 11.76 13.39
CA ALA A 183 2.37 10.99 13.48
C ALA A 183 3.04 10.87 12.10
N GLN A 184 2.26 10.57 11.06
CA GLN A 184 2.77 10.48 9.70
C GLN A 184 3.28 11.82 9.17
N ARG A 185 2.58 12.93 9.46
CA ARG A 185 3.05 14.28 9.07
C ARG A 185 4.34 14.67 9.79
N ALA A 186 4.49 14.30 11.06
CA ALA A 186 5.71 14.54 11.82
C ALA A 186 6.89 13.71 11.27
N GLU A 187 6.65 12.45 10.90
CA GLU A 187 7.63 11.60 10.25
C GLU A 187 8.03 12.15 8.87
N ASN A 188 7.06 12.55 8.05
CA ASN A 188 7.30 13.18 6.75
C ASN A 188 8.09 14.50 6.89
N ALA A 189 7.81 15.30 7.90
CA ALA A 189 8.53 16.55 8.17
C ALA A 189 9.96 16.30 8.68
N ALA A 190 10.15 15.30 9.56
CA ALA A 190 11.48 14.88 10.01
C ALA A 190 12.32 14.33 8.87
N GLN A 191 11.70 13.57 7.96
CA GLN A 191 12.32 13.05 6.76
C GLN A 191 12.66 14.15 5.76
N ALA A 192 11.75 15.12 5.51
CA ALA A 192 12.04 16.30 4.69
C ALA A 192 13.19 17.14 5.27
N ALA A 193 13.28 17.25 6.60
CA ALA A 193 14.40 17.93 7.26
C ALA A 193 15.71 17.13 7.16
N GLN A 194 15.66 15.80 7.16
CA GLN A 194 16.83 14.95 6.94
C GLN A 194 17.29 14.98 5.47
N GLU A 195 16.36 14.99 4.52
CA GLU A 195 16.62 15.19 3.09
C GLU A 195 17.22 16.57 2.84
N ALA A 196 16.68 17.64 3.44
CA ALA A 196 17.26 18.98 3.35
C ALA A 196 18.69 19.04 3.94
N ARG A 197 18.98 18.31 5.03
CA ARG A 197 20.35 18.21 5.57
C ARG A 197 21.30 17.42 4.67
N LEU A 198 20.82 16.39 4.00
CA LEU A 198 21.60 15.62 3.01
C LEU A 198 21.81 16.44 1.73
N GLU A 199 20.83 17.24 1.33
CA GLU A 199 20.93 18.21 0.24
C GLU A 199 21.91 19.32 0.56
N ASP A 200 21.93 19.85 1.78
CA ASP A 200 22.89 20.88 2.21
C ASP A 200 24.31 20.29 2.30
N ALA A 201 24.46 19.05 2.78
CA ALA A 201 25.74 18.33 2.76
C ALA A 201 26.22 18.04 1.32
N ALA A 202 25.32 17.70 0.40
CA ALA A 202 25.62 17.50 -1.03
C ALA A 202 25.90 18.81 -1.77
N ALA A 203 25.19 19.89 -1.43
CA ALA A 203 25.39 21.23 -1.95
C ALA A 203 26.74 21.81 -1.50
N THR A 204 27.12 21.58 -0.24
CA THR A 204 28.43 21.94 0.31
C THR A 204 29.55 21.12 -0.34
N ALA A 205 29.29 19.87 -0.74
CA ALA A 205 30.22 19.06 -1.52
C ALA A 205 30.35 19.55 -2.98
N THR A 206 29.31 20.16 -3.56
CA THR A 206 29.39 20.82 -4.88
C THR A 206 29.95 22.24 -4.86
N ALA A 207 29.92 22.94 -3.70
CA ALA A 207 30.47 24.28 -3.55
C ALA A 207 32.01 24.30 -3.39
N VAL A 208 32.64 23.15 -3.12
CA VAL A 208 34.10 22.97 -3.23
C VAL A 208 34.43 22.44 -4.62
N GLY A 209 34.22 23.26 -5.65
CA GLY A 209 34.29 22.76 -7.03
C GLY A 209 34.37 23.78 -8.16
N ASP A 210 34.73 25.04 -7.92
CA ASP A 210 35.03 26.00 -9.00
C ASP A 210 36.51 25.98 -9.44
N ASP A 211 37.23 24.89 -9.13
CA ASP A 211 38.56 24.60 -9.68
C ASP A 211 38.42 23.51 -10.75
N PRO A 212 38.52 23.83 -12.06
CA PRO A 212 38.42 22.85 -13.14
C PRO A 212 39.53 21.77 -13.09
N ALA A 213 40.54 21.91 -12.23
CA ALA A 213 41.56 20.89 -11.98
C ALA A 213 41.15 19.84 -10.93
N LYS A 214 39.97 19.93 -10.31
CA LYS A 214 39.48 19.00 -9.26
C LYS A 214 38.14 18.32 -9.55
N ALA A 215 37.62 18.41 -10.78
CA ALA A 215 36.45 17.62 -11.16
C ALA A 215 36.81 16.12 -11.12
N VAL A 216 36.23 15.36 -10.19
CA VAL A 216 36.31 13.90 -10.21
C VAL A 216 35.72 13.42 -11.53
N PRO A 217 36.45 12.65 -12.35
CA PRO A 217 35.93 12.17 -13.62
C PRO A 217 34.66 11.37 -13.39
N VAL A 218 33.55 11.79 -13.99
CA VAL A 218 32.31 11.01 -13.98
C VAL A 218 32.56 9.72 -14.75
N GLU A 219 32.35 8.57 -14.10
CA GLU A 219 32.53 7.25 -14.71
C GLU A 219 31.72 7.18 -16.00
N THR A 220 32.38 6.77 -17.09
CA THR A 220 31.75 6.64 -18.40
C THR A 220 31.37 5.19 -18.66
N ILE A 221 30.11 4.97 -19.03
CA ILE A 221 29.58 3.65 -19.39
C ILE A 221 29.04 3.67 -20.83
N THR A 222 29.25 2.58 -21.56
CA THR A 222 28.65 2.41 -22.88
C THR A 222 27.41 1.53 -22.78
N VAL A 223 26.25 2.06 -23.17
CA VAL A 223 25.02 1.29 -23.36
C VAL A 223 24.90 0.92 -24.84
N LYS A 224 24.86 -0.36 -25.16
CA LYS A 224 24.78 -0.88 -26.53
C LYS A 224 23.40 -1.47 -26.79
N VAL A 225 22.72 -0.98 -27.81
CA VAL A 225 21.44 -1.53 -28.29
C VAL A 225 21.64 -2.15 -29.67
N ASN A 226 21.20 -3.41 -29.83
CA ASN A 226 21.20 -4.11 -31.12
C ASN A 226 19.78 -4.45 -31.52
N THR A 227 19.21 -3.61 -32.39
CA THR A 227 17.82 -3.71 -32.85
C THR A 227 17.56 -4.90 -33.78
N SER A 228 18.61 -5.56 -34.28
CA SER A 228 18.49 -6.77 -35.10
C SER A 228 18.43 -8.06 -34.26
N LYS A 229 18.73 -7.99 -32.96
CA LYS A 229 18.59 -9.12 -32.02
C LYS A 229 17.29 -8.97 -31.25
N THR A 230 16.25 -9.64 -31.72
CA THR A 230 14.88 -9.59 -31.17
C THR A 230 14.62 -10.70 -30.17
N HIS A 231 13.72 -10.43 -29.24
CA HIS A 231 13.24 -11.37 -28.22
C HIS A 231 11.71 -11.47 -28.28
N GLN A 232 11.00 -11.43 -27.14
CA GLN A 232 9.55 -11.52 -27.09
C GLN A 232 8.84 -10.25 -27.60
N VAL A 233 7.58 -10.43 -28.01
CA VAL A 233 6.65 -9.34 -28.30
C VAL A 233 5.90 -8.96 -27.02
N ILE A 234 5.80 -7.67 -26.75
CA ILE A 234 5.09 -7.13 -25.59
C ILE A 234 3.59 -7.16 -25.86
N GLU A 235 2.88 -7.88 -25.00
CA GLU A 235 1.44 -8.03 -25.01
C GLU A 235 0.71 -6.95 -24.22
N GLY A 236 1.34 -6.38 -23.19
CA GLY A 236 0.80 -5.25 -22.46
C GLY A 236 1.19 -5.19 -20.99
N PHE A 237 0.68 -4.14 -20.35
CA PHE A 237 0.88 -3.84 -18.93
C PHE A 237 -0.44 -3.47 -18.29
N GLY A 238 -0.60 -3.77 -17.01
CA GLY A 238 -1.84 -3.56 -16.29
C GLY A 238 -1.71 -3.71 -14.80
N THR A 239 -2.84 -3.76 -14.11
CA THR A 239 -2.96 -4.20 -12.71
C THR A 239 -4.28 -4.94 -12.49
N CYS A 240 -4.46 -5.52 -11.30
CA CYS A 240 -5.78 -5.80 -10.73
C CYS A 240 -6.38 -4.53 -10.09
N LEU A 241 -7.63 -4.64 -9.64
CA LEU A 241 -8.34 -3.64 -8.84
C LEU A 241 -8.61 -4.18 -7.44
N LEU A 242 -8.77 -3.27 -6.49
CA LEU A 242 -9.23 -3.57 -5.14
C LEU A 242 -10.77 -3.53 -5.07
N SER A 243 -11.36 -4.64 -4.69
CA SER A 243 -12.82 -4.82 -4.70
C SER A 243 -13.47 -4.79 -3.30
N TRP A 244 -12.72 -4.47 -2.25
CA TRP A 244 -13.21 -4.48 -0.86
C TRP A 244 -13.11 -3.14 -0.12
N ASN A 245 -12.61 -2.08 -0.77
CA ASN A 245 -12.58 -0.73 -0.22
C ASN A 245 -13.55 0.18 -1.00
N ARG A 246 -14.56 0.72 -0.33
CA ARG A 246 -15.62 1.53 -0.94
C ARG A 246 -15.10 2.81 -1.58
N ASP A 247 -14.16 3.50 -0.94
CA ASP A 247 -13.66 4.79 -1.42
C ASP A 247 -12.78 4.57 -2.68
N ILE A 248 -12.03 3.47 -2.70
CA ILE A 248 -11.28 3.03 -3.88
C ILE A 248 -12.21 2.62 -5.03
N GLN A 249 -13.27 1.86 -4.75
CA GLN A 249 -14.27 1.52 -5.76
C GLN A 249 -14.94 2.75 -6.36
N ALA A 250 -15.28 3.74 -5.52
CA ALA A 250 -15.84 5.01 -5.99
C ALA A 250 -14.83 5.75 -6.88
N PHE A 251 -13.55 5.75 -6.51
CA PHE A 251 -12.48 6.34 -7.32
C PHE A 251 -12.39 5.72 -8.72
N TYR A 252 -12.63 4.41 -8.87
CA TYR A 252 -12.60 3.75 -10.18
C TYR A 252 -13.64 4.25 -11.18
N GLN A 253 -14.69 4.92 -10.72
CA GLN A 253 -15.74 5.49 -11.57
C GLN A 253 -15.45 6.92 -12.02
N THR A 254 -14.33 7.49 -11.58
CA THR A 254 -13.95 8.88 -11.84
C THR A 254 -13.17 9.03 -13.15
N LYS A 255 -13.20 10.24 -13.75
CA LYS A 255 -12.39 10.55 -14.94
C LYS A 255 -10.92 10.68 -14.61
N GLU A 256 -10.63 11.04 -13.38
CA GLU A 256 -9.30 11.10 -12.80
C GLU A 256 -8.64 9.71 -12.82
N PHE A 257 -9.36 8.67 -12.38
CA PHE A 257 -8.84 7.30 -12.46
C PHE A 257 -8.73 6.79 -13.89
N GLU A 258 -9.73 7.07 -14.75
CA GLU A 258 -9.67 6.70 -16.18
C GLU A 258 -8.41 7.30 -16.84
N LYS A 259 -8.11 8.57 -16.58
CA LYS A 259 -6.90 9.25 -17.05
C LYS A 259 -5.65 8.62 -16.44
N ALA A 260 -5.64 8.37 -15.12
CA ALA A 260 -4.49 7.80 -14.44
C ALA A 260 -4.12 6.43 -15.00
N TYR A 261 -5.09 5.52 -15.07
CA TYR A 261 -4.89 4.16 -15.54
C TYR A 261 -4.49 4.11 -17.02
N MET A 262 -5.21 4.83 -17.88
CA MET A 262 -5.10 4.65 -19.33
C MET A 262 -4.13 5.61 -20.00
N ASP A 263 -4.06 6.87 -19.56
CA ASP A 263 -3.27 7.90 -20.25
C ASP A 263 -1.90 8.09 -19.57
N ASP A 264 -1.90 8.18 -18.23
CA ASP A 264 -0.68 8.49 -17.49
C ASP A 264 0.17 7.23 -17.31
N PHE A 265 -0.40 6.15 -16.77
CA PHE A 265 0.28 4.85 -16.72
C PHE A 265 0.35 4.16 -18.08
N GLY A 266 -0.59 4.43 -18.99
CA GLY A 266 -0.64 3.73 -20.27
C GLY A 266 -1.11 2.28 -20.16
N PHE A 267 -1.71 1.86 -19.05
CA PHE A 267 -2.15 0.47 -18.88
C PHE A 267 -3.19 0.08 -19.93
N ASN A 268 -3.08 -1.15 -20.42
CA ASN A 268 -3.92 -1.71 -21.46
C ASN A 268 -4.35 -3.15 -21.16
N VAL A 269 -4.01 -3.66 -19.98
CA VAL A 269 -4.44 -4.94 -19.46
C VAL A 269 -5.17 -4.69 -18.15
N LEU A 270 -6.30 -5.35 -17.93
CA LEU A 270 -6.97 -5.39 -16.64
C LEU A 270 -7.06 -6.84 -16.19
N ARG A 271 -6.54 -7.14 -15.00
CA ARG A 271 -6.72 -8.43 -14.36
C ARG A 271 -7.95 -8.37 -13.44
N CYS A 272 -8.84 -9.34 -13.58
CA CYS A 272 -10.11 -9.40 -12.86
C CYS A 272 -10.17 -10.66 -11.99
N GLU A 273 -10.56 -10.51 -10.73
CA GLU A 273 -11.04 -11.66 -9.95
C GLU A 273 -12.38 -12.12 -10.55
N LEU A 274 -12.44 -13.40 -10.93
CA LEU A 274 -13.69 -14.08 -11.24
C LEU A 274 -14.30 -14.57 -9.92
N ALA A 275 -15.13 -13.71 -9.35
CA ALA A 275 -15.56 -13.82 -7.96
C ALA A 275 -16.51 -15.02 -7.74
N PRO A 276 -16.24 -15.90 -6.74
CA PRO A 276 -17.14 -17.01 -6.41
C PRO A 276 -18.53 -16.57 -5.93
N GLN A 277 -18.63 -15.34 -5.43
CA GLN A 277 -19.88 -14.71 -4.98
C GLN A 277 -20.88 -14.50 -6.13
N SER A 278 -20.42 -14.57 -7.38
CA SER A 278 -21.29 -14.54 -8.56
C SER A 278 -22.18 -15.79 -8.68
N PHE A 279 -21.90 -16.87 -7.96
CA PHE A 279 -22.72 -18.10 -8.02
C PHE A 279 -22.80 -18.83 -6.66
N PRO A 280 -23.51 -18.27 -5.67
CA PRO A 280 -23.46 -18.74 -4.29
C PRO A 280 -24.26 -20.03 -4.05
N GLU A 281 -25.29 -20.29 -4.86
CA GLU A 281 -26.22 -21.41 -4.65
C GLU A 281 -25.77 -22.68 -5.39
N PRO A 282 -25.83 -23.86 -4.74
CA PRO A 282 -25.52 -25.13 -5.38
C PRO A 282 -26.57 -25.53 -6.42
N VAL A 283 -26.14 -26.27 -7.44
CA VAL A 283 -27.01 -26.90 -8.43
C VAL A 283 -26.62 -28.36 -8.62
N ASP A 284 -27.62 -29.21 -8.92
CA ASP A 284 -27.38 -30.64 -9.09
C ASP A 284 -26.56 -30.93 -10.34
N LYS A 285 -26.89 -30.28 -11.46
CA LYS A 285 -26.29 -30.55 -12.77
C LYS A 285 -25.46 -29.35 -13.26
N PRO A 286 -24.29 -29.57 -13.88
CA PRO A 286 -23.50 -28.50 -14.45
C PRO A 286 -24.30 -27.63 -15.42
N GLU A 287 -25.16 -28.25 -16.24
CA GLU A 287 -25.93 -27.56 -17.28
C GLU A 287 -26.90 -26.51 -16.72
N ASP A 288 -27.24 -26.58 -15.43
CA ASP A 288 -28.11 -25.62 -14.75
C ASP A 288 -27.39 -24.32 -14.38
N ILE A 289 -26.06 -24.30 -14.45
CA ILE A 289 -25.24 -23.09 -14.34
C ILE A 289 -25.34 -22.35 -15.68
N LYS A 290 -25.84 -21.12 -15.63
CA LYS A 290 -26.11 -20.25 -16.78
C LYS A 290 -25.73 -18.81 -16.45
N ALA A 291 -25.22 -18.07 -17.43
CA ALA A 291 -24.87 -16.67 -17.29
C ALA A 291 -26.04 -15.81 -16.76
N SER A 292 -27.28 -16.15 -17.11
CA SER A 292 -28.49 -15.46 -16.64
C SER A 292 -28.80 -15.68 -15.15
N LYS A 293 -28.15 -16.65 -14.51
CA LYS A 293 -28.28 -16.94 -13.06
C LYS A 293 -27.07 -16.45 -12.26
N LEU A 294 -26.01 -15.96 -12.92
CA LEU A 294 -24.89 -15.36 -12.24
C LEU A 294 -25.30 -14.02 -11.61
N VAL A 295 -24.83 -13.79 -10.40
CA VAL A 295 -25.07 -12.58 -9.61
C VAL A 295 -24.01 -11.56 -9.95
N MET A 296 -24.45 -10.32 -10.22
CA MET A 296 -23.57 -9.16 -10.32
C MET A 296 -23.28 -8.64 -8.91
N ASP A 297 -22.46 -9.36 -8.16
CA ASP A 297 -22.01 -8.92 -6.83
C ASP A 297 -21.09 -7.68 -6.93
N ASN A 298 -20.67 -7.13 -5.78
CA ASN A 298 -19.85 -5.92 -5.76
C ASN A 298 -18.49 -6.10 -6.47
N ILE A 299 -17.87 -7.27 -6.35
CA ILE A 299 -16.58 -7.58 -6.98
C ILE A 299 -16.77 -7.68 -8.49
N THR A 300 -17.70 -8.55 -8.93
CA THR A 300 -18.01 -8.75 -10.35
C THR A 300 -18.43 -7.43 -11.02
N THR A 301 -19.26 -6.62 -10.36
CA THR A 301 -19.68 -5.31 -10.85
C THR A 301 -18.51 -4.36 -10.99
N THR A 302 -17.62 -4.27 -10.00
CA THR A 302 -16.45 -3.37 -10.04
C THR A 302 -15.58 -3.68 -11.25
N PHE A 303 -15.25 -4.95 -11.46
CA PHE A 303 -14.40 -5.36 -12.58
C PHE A 303 -15.06 -5.17 -13.93
N ILE A 304 -16.31 -5.60 -14.11
CA ILE A 304 -17.02 -5.46 -15.39
C ILE A 304 -17.20 -3.98 -15.75
N GLN A 305 -17.57 -3.11 -14.81
CA GLN A 305 -17.76 -1.69 -15.10
C GLN A 305 -16.46 -1.02 -15.55
N PHE A 306 -15.34 -1.28 -14.87
CA PHE A 306 -14.07 -0.71 -15.29
C PHE A 306 -13.56 -1.32 -16.60
N ALA A 307 -13.75 -2.63 -16.82
CA ALA A 307 -13.43 -3.30 -18.08
C ALA A 307 -14.17 -2.66 -19.26
N LYS A 308 -15.46 -2.32 -19.09
CA LYS A 308 -16.25 -1.60 -20.11
C LYS A 308 -15.69 -0.22 -20.40
N THR A 309 -15.32 0.54 -19.38
CA THR A 309 -14.67 1.86 -19.54
C THR A 309 -13.36 1.73 -20.33
N LEU A 310 -12.52 0.76 -19.94
CA LEU A 310 -11.25 0.46 -20.60
C LEU A 310 -11.45 0.06 -22.07
N LYS A 311 -12.36 -0.89 -22.36
CA LYS A 311 -12.68 -1.33 -23.72
C LYS A 311 -13.28 -0.23 -24.59
N LYS A 312 -14.10 0.66 -24.01
CA LYS A 312 -14.69 1.78 -24.74
C LYS A 312 -13.64 2.77 -25.25
N LYS A 313 -12.60 3.04 -24.44
CA LYS A 313 -11.52 3.97 -24.81
C LYS A 313 -10.39 3.29 -25.58
N ASN A 314 -10.17 1.99 -25.34
CA ASN A 314 -9.20 1.16 -26.06
C ASN A 314 -9.79 -0.23 -26.35
N PRO A 315 -10.37 -0.45 -27.55
CA PRO A 315 -10.95 -1.74 -27.93
C PRO A 315 -9.95 -2.92 -27.87
N GLU A 316 -8.66 -2.65 -28.07
CA GLU A 316 -7.56 -3.62 -28.03
C GLU A 316 -7.08 -3.93 -26.60
N ALA A 317 -7.62 -3.26 -25.58
CA ALA A 317 -7.26 -3.57 -24.20
C ALA A 317 -7.63 -5.01 -23.84
N LYS A 318 -6.79 -5.68 -23.06
CA LYS A 318 -6.97 -7.11 -22.73
C LYS A 318 -7.57 -7.22 -21.33
N ILE A 319 -8.68 -7.95 -21.22
CA ILE A 319 -9.29 -8.28 -19.92
C ILE A 319 -8.92 -9.72 -19.62
N ILE A 320 -8.18 -9.97 -18.54
CA ILE A 320 -7.80 -11.33 -18.13
C ILE A 320 -8.52 -11.68 -16.83
N GLY A 321 -9.23 -12.80 -16.80
CA GLY A 321 -9.95 -13.27 -15.62
C GLY A 321 -9.15 -14.34 -14.88
N THR A 322 -9.05 -14.27 -13.56
CA THR A 322 -8.44 -15.31 -12.72
C THR A 322 -9.38 -15.77 -11.63
N VAL A 323 -9.36 -17.06 -11.31
CA VAL A 323 -10.16 -17.62 -10.21
C VAL A 323 -9.31 -17.70 -8.95
N TRP A 324 -9.62 -16.84 -7.97
CA TRP A 324 -9.01 -16.95 -6.65
C TRP A 324 -9.58 -18.11 -5.85
N SER A 325 -10.90 -18.25 -5.88
CA SER A 325 -11.58 -19.44 -5.37
C SER A 325 -12.80 -19.78 -6.23
N PRO A 326 -13.08 -21.09 -6.41
CA PRO A 326 -14.39 -21.59 -6.80
C PRO A 326 -15.49 -21.21 -5.80
N PRO A 327 -16.77 -21.27 -6.21
CA PRO A 327 -17.91 -21.22 -5.29
C PRO A 327 -17.77 -22.20 -4.11
N ALA A 328 -18.15 -21.75 -2.91
CA ALA A 328 -17.90 -22.46 -1.66
C ALA A 328 -18.40 -23.93 -1.68
N TRP A 329 -19.60 -24.16 -2.20
CA TRP A 329 -20.25 -25.48 -2.25
C TRP A 329 -19.49 -26.52 -3.10
N MET A 330 -18.63 -26.06 -4.03
CA MET A 330 -17.79 -26.94 -4.85
C MET A 330 -16.55 -27.47 -4.09
N LYS A 331 -16.21 -26.89 -2.94
CA LYS A 331 -14.97 -27.16 -2.21
C LYS A 331 -15.17 -28.07 -1.01
N HIS A 332 -14.13 -28.78 -0.59
CA HIS A 332 -14.17 -29.62 0.61
C HIS A 332 -14.39 -28.81 1.90
N THR A 333 -13.88 -27.57 1.97
CA THR A 333 -14.10 -26.65 3.11
C THR A 333 -15.52 -26.10 3.19
N ASN A 334 -16.33 -26.21 2.14
CA ASN A 334 -17.59 -25.47 1.98
C ASN A 334 -17.42 -23.96 2.26
N SER A 335 -16.26 -23.40 1.89
CA SER A 335 -15.88 -22.00 2.09
C SER A 335 -15.05 -21.50 0.90
N ILE A 336 -15.13 -20.20 0.62
CA ILE A 336 -14.31 -19.55 -0.41
C ILE A 336 -12.82 -19.47 -0.01
N GLY A 337 -12.47 -19.68 1.25
CA GLY A 337 -11.09 -19.83 1.72
C GLY A 337 -10.87 -21.09 2.55
N ASP A 338 -9.79 -21.08 3.34
CA ASP A 338 -9.41 -22.10 4.32
C ASP A 338 -9.68 -21.56 5.75
N PRO A 339 -10.94 -21.64 6.23
CA PRO A 339 -11.25 -21.25 7.61
C PRO A 339 -10.50 -22.18 8.57
N PRO A 340 -10.11 -21.71 9.77
CA PRO A 340 -9.34 -22.52 10.71
C PRO A 340 -10.11 -23.78 11.13
N LEU A 341 -9.72 -24.95 10.57
CA LEU A 341 -10.38 -26.24 10.83
C LEU A 341 -10.03 -26.84 12.21
N LYS A 342 -9.00 -26.33 12.90
CA LYS A 342 -8.58 -26.54 14.31
C LYS A 342 -7.24 -25.80 14.53
N ALA A 343 -6.90 -25.47 15.78
CA ALA A 343 -5.80 -24.60 16.19
C ALA A 343 -4.51 -24.71 15.36
N GLY A 344 -4.18 -23.63 14.64
CA GLY A 344 -2.99 -23.48 13.81
C GLY A 344 -3.33 -22.85 12.46
N ASN A 345 -3.07 -21.55 12.30
CA ASN A 345 -3.21 -20.82 11.04
C ASN A 345 -2.54 -21.57 9.88
N ARG A 346 -3.28 -21.88 8.81
CA ARG A 346 -2.74 -22.52 7.59
C ARG A 346 -2.45 -21.53 6.47
N SER A 347 -2.59 -20.23 6.71
CA SER A 347 -2.38 -19.21 5.68
C SER A 347 -0.93 -19.16 5.24
N GLY A 348 -0.67 -19.37 3.96
CA GLY A 348 0.67 -19.32 3.39
C GLY A 348 0.89 -20.27 2.22
N ALA A 349 2.12 -20.23 1.71
CA ALA A 349 2.57 -21.10 0.64
C ALA A 349 2.68 -22.55 1.14
N ILE A 350 2.17 -23.48 0.34
CA ILE A 350 2.28 -24.92 0.59
C ILE A 350 3.30 -25.54 -0.35
N ASN A 351 3.98 -26.57 0.12
CA ASN A 351 4.91 -27.31 -0.72
C ASN A 351 4.18 -28.36 -1.55
N TYR A 352 4.72 -28.63 -2.72
CA TYR A 352 4.33 -29.74 -3.56
C TYR A 352 4.32 -31.03 -2.72
N ASN A 353 3.29 -31.86 -2.90
CA ASN A 353 2.98 -33.06 -2.12
C ASN A 353 2.54 -32.86 -0.66
N THR A 354 2.33 -31.63 -0.18
CA THR A 354 1.79 -31.38 1.18
C THR A 354 0.29 -31.07 1.22
N TYR A 355 -0.42 -31.33 0.13
CA TYR A 355 -1.87 -31.04 -0.02
C TYR A 355 -2.75 -31.76 1.00
N ASN A 356 -2.32 -32.90 1.52
CA ASN A 356 -3.02 -33.63 2.58
C ASN A 356 -3.21 -32.82 3.87
N ASN A 357 -2.48 -31.72 4.03
CA ASN A 357 -2.57 -30.82 5.17
C ASN A 357 -3.63 -29.73 5.02
N THR A 358 -4.37 -29.67 3.90
CA THR A 358 -5.48 -28.73 3.71
C THR A 358 -6.70 -29.41 3.08
N GLN A 359 -7.88 -28.84 3.30
CA GLN A 359 -9.11 -29.22 2.60
C GLN A 359 -9.54 -28.13 1.61
N ASN A 360 -8.70 -27.12 1.37
CA ASN A 360 -9.04 -25.95 0.57
C ASN A 360 -8.92 -26.20 -0.95
N TYR A 361 -9.57 -27.26 -1.45
CA TYR A 361 -9.55 -27.66 -2.86
C TYR A 361 -10.94 -28.13 -3.35
N VAL A 362 -11.12 -28.18 -4.67
CA VAL A 362 -12.38 -28.56 -5.33
C VAL A 362 -12.61 -30.06 -5.23
N LYS A 363 -13.85 -30.46 -4.89
CA LYS A 363 -14.26 -31.87 -4.91
C LYS A 363 -14.34 -32.36 -6.35
N LYS A 364 -13.83 -33.56 -6.64
CA LYS A 364 -13.69 -34.06 -8.03
C LYS A 364 -15.02 -34.18 -8.75
N GLU A 365 -16.10 -34.50 -8.03
CA GLU A 365 -17.46 -34.55 -8.57
C GLU A 365 -17.96 -33.19 -9.10
N PHE A 366 -17.37 -32.07 -8.67
CA PHE A 366 -17.72 -30.72 -9.11
C PHE A 366 -16.79 -30.15 -10.18
N TYR A 367 -15.85 -30.93 -10.73
CA TYR A 367 -15.02 -30.45 -11.85
C TYR A 367 -15.84 -30.01 -13.07
N PRO A 368 -16.89 -30.74 -13.49
CA PRO A 368 -17.76 -30.29 -14.57
C PRO A 368 -18.52 -29.00 -14.23
N HIS A 369 -19.01 -28.86 -12.99
CA HIS A 369 -19.68 -27.63 -12.53
C HIS A 369 -18.73 -26.43 -12.52
N PHE A 370 -17.50 -26.64 -12.04
CA PHE A 370 -16.49 -25.60 -12.00
C PHE A 370 -16.16 -25.08 -13.40
N VAL A 371 -15.91 -25.98 -14.34
CA VAL A 371 -15.62 -25.62 -15.74
C VAL A 371 -16.82 -24.93 -16.40
N GLN A 372 -18.03 -25.43 -16.18
CA GLN A 372 -19.24 -24.80 -16.72
C GLN A 372 -19.48 -23.40 -16.11
N TRP A 373 -19.16 -23.19 -14.84
CA TRP A 373 -19.19 -21.86 -14.22
C TRP A 373 -18.21 -20.88 -14.88
N LEU A 374 -17.00 -21.31 -15.23
CA LEU A 374 -16.03 -20.47 -15.96
C LEU A 374 -16.52 -20.11 -17.36
N VAL A 375 -17.09 -21.07 -18.09
CA VAL A 375 -17.70 -20.83 -19.41
C VAL A 375 -18.81 -19.79 -19.32
N GLU A 376 -19.72 -19.94 -18.36
CA GLU A 376 -20.85 -19.01 -18.21
C GLU A 376 -20.42 -17.65 -17.68
N THR A 377 -19.35 -17.59 -16.88
CA THR A 377 -18.71 -16.33 -16.46
C THR A 377 -18.11 -15.61 -17.66
N ALA A 378 -17.42 -16.31 -18.56
CA ALA A 378 -16.92 -15.71 -19.80
C ALA A 378 -18.06 -15.15 -20.67
N LYS A 379 -19.17 -15.89 -20.82
CA LYS A 379 -20.38 -15.41 -21.53
C LYS A 379 -20.99 -14.17 -20.87
N LEU A 380 -21.00 -14.09 -19.54
CA LEU A 380 -21.46 -12.90 -18.82
C LEU A 380 -20.58 -11.68 -19.16
N TYR A 381 -19.26 -11.83 -19.10
CA TYR A 381 -18.33 -10.76 -19.47
C TYR A 381 -18.51 -10.32 -20.92
N GLU A 382 -18.67 -11.24 -21.88
CA GLU A 382 -18.97 -10.91 -23.28
C GLU A 382 -20.28 -10.13 -23.42
N LYS A 383 -21.36 -10.62 -22.79
CA LYS A 383 -22.68 -9.97 -22.83
C LYS A 383 -22.63 -8.54 -22.30
N GLU A 384 -21.82 -8.29 -21.28
CA GLU A 384 -21.66 -6.96 -20.69
C GLU A 384 -20.74 -6.03 -21.49
N GLY A 385 -20.14 -6.49 -22.58
CA GLY A 385 -19.17 -5.73 -23.38
C GLY A 385 -17.75 -5.70 -22.78
N ALA A 386 -17.46 -6.61 -21.86
CA ALA A 386 -16.20 -6.78 -21.15
C ALA A 386 -15.51 -8.11 -21.49
N GLY A 387 -15.75 -8.65 -22.69
CA GLY A 387 -15.28 -9.99 -23.12
C GLY A 387 -13.81 -10.27 -22.75
N LEU A 388 -13.59 -11.46 -22.20
CA LEU A 388 -12.28 -11.89 -21.70
C LEU A 388 -11.34 -12.19 -22.86
N TYR A 389 -10.13 -11.65 -22.79
CA TYR A 389 -9.00 -12.06 -23.64
C TYR A 389 -8.42 -13.40 -23.18
N ALA A 390 -8.36 -13.62 -21.87
CA ALA A 390 -7.85 -14.86 -21.30
C ALA A 390 -8.51 -15.18 -19.95
N ILE A 391 -8.50 -16.45 -19.56
CA ILE A 391 -9.01 -16.97 -18.29
C ILE A 391 -8.01 -17.93 -17.65
N SER A 392 -7.83 -17.81 -16.34
CA SER A 392 -7.07 -18.75 -15.52
C SER A 392 -8.02 -19.48 -14.57
N PRO A 393 -8.00 -20.83 -14.55
CA PRO A 393 -8.81 -21.61 -13.63
C PRO A 393 -8.30 -21.59 -12.18
N GLY A 394 -7.15 -20.96 -11.91
CA GLY A 394 -6.61 -20.90 -10.56
C GLY A 394 -5.53 -19.85 -10.37
N ASN A 395 -5.67 -19.08 -9.30
CA ASN A 395 -4.70 -18.15 -8.76
C ASN A 395 -3.86 -18.85 -7.69
N GLU A 396 -2.55 -18.67 -7.71
CA GLU A 396 -1.70 -19.05 -6.58
C GLU A 396 -1.93 -20.49 -6.12
N VAL A 397 -1.91 -21.43 -7.07
CA VAL A 397 -2.42 -22.81 -6.88
C VAL A 397 -1.70 -23.64 -5.80
N LEU A 398 -0.60 -23.11 -5.25
CA LEU A 398 0.17 -23.63 -4.12
C LEU A 398 0.13 -22.70 -2.89
N PHE A 399 -0.94 -21.95 -2.71
CA PHE A 399 -1.12 -21.00 -1.61
C PHE A 399 -2.54 -21.10 -1.06
N THR A 400 -2.66 -21.15 0.26
CA THR A 400 -3.96 -21.22 0.94
C THR A 400 -4.10 -20.05 1.89
N GLN A 401 -5.30 -19.48 1.96
CA GLN A 401 -5.61 -18.30 2.75
C GLN A 401 -7.00 -18.40 3.37
N TRP A 402 -7.24 -17.64 4.44
CA TRP A 402 -8.56 -17.58 5.06
C TRP A 402 -9.58 -16.84 4.18
N PHE A 403 -9.10 -16.00 3.26
CA PHE A 403 -9.89 -15.37 2.18
C PHE A 403 -9.88 -16.22 0.90
N GLN A 404 -10.49 -15.71 -0.18
CA GLN A 404 -10.59 -16.39 -1.48
C GLN A 404 -9.27 -17.04 -1.90
N SER A 405 -9.23 -18.36 -1.84
CA SER A 405 -8.07 -19.17 -2.24
C SER A 405 -8.50 -20.59 -2.54
N CYS A 406 -7.77 -21.27 -3.41
CA CYS A 406 -7.99 -22.67 -3.72
C CYS A 406 -6.67 -23.31 -4.16
N VAL A 407 -6.28 -24.38 -3.49
CA VAL A 407 -5.10 -25.15 -3.88
C VAL A 407 -5.46 -26.22 -4.91
N TRP A 408 -4.51 -26.57 -5.75
CA TRP A 408 -4.66 -27.62 -6.75
C TRP A 408 -3.46 -28.55 -6.73
N THR A 409 -3.68 -29.86 -6.84
CA THR A 409 -2.59 -30.76 -7.25
C THR A 409 -2.22 -30.49 -8.71
N ALA A 410 -1.01 -30.86 -9.13
CA ALA A 410 -0.57 -30.62 -10.50
C ALA A 410 -1.41 -31.43 -11.51
N GLU A 411 -1.78 -32.66 -11.15
CA GLU A 411 -2.63 -33.54 -11.96
C GLU A 411 -4.06 -32.99 -12.09
N ASP A 412 -4.63 -32.52 -10.99
CA ASP A 412 -5.98 -31.96 -11.00
C ASP A 412 -6.02 -30.62 -11.76
N PHE A 413 -5.03 -29.74 -11.54
CA PHE A 413 -4.91 -28.49 -12.31
C PHE A 413 -4.75 -28.78 -13.82
N SER A 414 -3.93 -29.77 -14.17
CA SER A 414 -3.73 -30.21 -15.55
C SER A 414 -5.02 -30.74 -16.17
N THR A 415 -5.81 -31.48 -15.39
CA THR A 415 -7.13 -31.99 -15.80
C THR A 415 -8.12 -30.84 -16.03
N ILE A 416 -8.20 -29.88 -15.09
CA ILE A 416 -9.09 -28.73 -15.20
C ILE A 416 -8.75 -27.87 -16.42
N CYS A 417 -7.47 -27.59 -16.67
CA CYS A 417 -7.07 -26.84 -17.86
C CYS A 417 -7.54 -27.53 -19.15
N SER A 418 -7.38 -28.86 -19.24
CA SER A 418 -7.83 -29.64 -20.41
C SER A 418 -9.35 -29.68 -20.55
N LEU A 419 -10.10 -29.75 -19.44
CA LEU A 419 -11.56 -29.70 -19.47
C LEU A 419 -12.06 -28.31 -19.87
N LEU A 420 -11.43 -27.25 -19.37
CA LEU A 420 -11.77 -25.87 -19.69
C LEU A 420 -11.56 -25.57 -21.17
N ASP A 421 -10.41 -25.98 -21.74
CA ASP A 421 -10.11 -25.87 -23.17
C ASP A 421 -11.22 -26.48 -24.03
N SER A 422 -11.56 -27.75 -23.77
CA SER A 422 -12.64 -28.44 -24.48
C SER A 422 -14.02 -27.78 -24.29
N ALA A 423 -14.28 -27.22 -23.10
CA ALA A 423 -15.56 -26.60 -22.80
C ALA A 423 -15.71 -25.21 -23.45
N LEU A 424 -14.63 -24.42 -23.52
CA LEU A 424 -14.61 -23.13 -24.22
C LEU A 424 -14.89 -23.34 -25.70
N GLU A 425 -14.16 -24.26 -26.35
CA GLU A 425 -14.36 -24.61 -27.76
C GLU A 425 -15.80 -25.05 -28.05
N LYS A 426 -16.33 -25.99 -27.26
CA LYS A 426 -17.70 -26.48 -27.41
C LYS A 426 -18.76 -25.38 -27.27
N ASN A 427 -18.46 -24.32 -26.54
CA ASN A 427 -19.37 -23.20 -26.29
C ASN A 427 -19.12 -21.98 -27.20
N GLY A 428 -18.27 -22.11 -28.23
CA GLY A 428 -17.96 -21.01 -29.16
C GLY A 428 -17.02 -19.94 -28.58
N LEU A 429 -16.34 -20.24 -27.48
CA LEU A 429 -15.42 -19.35 -26.76
C LEU A 429 -13.94 -19.73 -27.00
N GLY A 430 -13.62 -20.49 -28.05
CA GLY A 430 -12.24 -20.89 -28.38
C GLY A 430 -11.27 -19.73 -28.64
N HIS A 431 -11.76 -18.49 -28.73
CA HIS A 431 -10.94 -17.29 -28.81
C HIS A 431 -10.44 -16.79 -27.43
N VAL A 432 -11.04 -17.26 -26.32
CA VAL A 432 -10.64 -16.93 -24.96
C VAL A 432 -9.47 -17.83 -24.57
N LYS A 433 -8.31 -17.23 -24.37
CA LYS A 433 -7.08 -17.96 -24.04
C LYS A 433 -7.11 -18.55 -22.64
N ILE A 434 -6.36 -19.62 -22.39
CA ILE A 434 -6.11 -20.13 -21.04
C ILE A 434 -4.71 -19.75 -20.58
N PHE A 435 -4.58 -19.22 -19.36
CA PHE A 435 -3.27 -18.96 -18.75
C PHE A 435 -3.15 -19.56 -17.36
N GLY A 436 -1.93 -19.80 -16.89
CA GLY A 436 -1.65 -20.41 -15.59
C GLY A 436 -0.22 -20.93 -15.49
N PRO A 437 0.18 -21.58 -14.39
CA PRO A 437 -0.61 -21.89 -13.20
C PRO A 437 -0.68 -20.76 -12.16
N GLU A 438 -0.12 -19.58 -12.45
CA GLU A 438 -0.08 -18.45 -11.52
C GLU A 438 0.60 -18.81 -10.18
N THR A 439 1.65 -19.63 -10.21
CA THR A 439 2.51 -19.90 -9.04
C THR A 439 3.40 -18.70 -8.73
N MET A 440 3.98 -18.64 -7.54
CA MET A 440 4.92 -17.57 -7.16
C MET A 440 6.28 -17.88 -7.76
N THR A 441 6.90 -16.92 -8.44
CA THR A 441 8.18 -17.11 -9.12
C THR A 441 9.26 -17.64 -8.17
N GLY A 442 9.39 -17.06 -6.96
CA GLY A 442 10.37 -17.52 -5.97
C GLY A 442 10.03 -18.88 -5.34
N HIS A 443 8.74 -19.15 -5.08
CA HIS A 443 8.29 -20.44 -4.52
C HIS A 443 8.34 -21.57 -5.56
N THR A 444 8.30 -21.24 -6.85
CA THR A 444 8.28 -22.22 -7.94
C THR A 444 9.56 -23.06 -7.95
N PHE A 445 10.72 -22.56 -7.51
CA PHE A 445 11.95 -23.36 -7.50
C PHE A 445 11.87 -24.56 -6.57
N SER A 446 11.34 -24.36 -5.37
CA SER A 446 11.08 -25.44 -4.40
C SER A 446 9.98 -26.38 -4.86
N ASN A 447 9.17 -25.96 -5.84
CA ASN A 447 7.98 -26.65 -6.31
C ASN A 447 8.02 -26.98 -7.80
N GLN A 448 9.21 -27.02 -8.40
CA GLN A 448 9.41 -27.35 -9.81
C GLN A 448 8.68 -28.65 -10.24
N PRO A 449 8.58 -29.70 -9.40
CA PRO A 449 7.81 -30.89 -9.76
C PRO A 449 6.34 -30.62 -10.13
N PHE A 450 5.71 -29.57 -9.57
CA PHE A 450 4.37 -29.15 -9.98
C PHE A 450 4.34 -28.80 -11.46
N LEU A 451 5.28 -27.95 -11.88
CA LEU A 451 5.40 -27.51 -13.27
C LEU A 451 5.78 -28.68 -14.18
N ASP A 452 6.67 -29.56 -13.76
CA ASP A 452 7.06 -30.74 -14.54
C ASP A 452 5.85 -31.66 -14.85
N VAL A 453 4.96 -31.88 -13.88
CA VAL A 453 3.73 -32.65 -14.07
C VAL A 453 2.78 -31.92 -15.00
N LEU A 454 2.61 -30.61 -14.82
CA LEU A 454 1.74 -29.79 -15.67
C LEU A 454 2.19 -29.81 -17.13
N LEU A 455 3.49 -29.59 -17.39
CA LEU A 455 4.11 -29.57 -18.71
C LEU A 455 4.01 -30.93 -19.43
N LYS A 456 4.17 -32.05 -18.69
CA LYS A 456 4.02 -33.40 -19.25
C LYS A 456 2.55 -33.78 -19.49
N GLY A 457 1.63 -33.18 -18.76
CA GLY A 457 0.20 -33.46 -18.80
C GLY A 457 -0.54 -32.77 -19.96
N LYS A 458 -1.87 -32.97 -20.00
CA LYS A 458 -2.73 -32.30 -20.99
C LYS A 458 -2.90 -30.81 -20.71
N GLY A 459 -2.81 -30.39 -19.45
CA GLY A 459 -2.95 -29.00 -19.05
C GLY A 459 -1.87 -28.09 -19.63
N GLY A 460 -0.59 -28.48 -19.59
CA GLY A 460 0.48 -27.68 -20.20
C GLY A 460 0.28 -27.44 -21.70
N LYS A 461 -0.39 -28.38 -22.39
CA LYS A 461 -0.79 -28.20 -23.80
C LYS A 461 -1.97 -27.24 -23.96
N ALA A 462 -2.95 -27.31 -23.07
CA ALA A 462 -4.14 -26.46 -23.04
C ALA A 462 -3.86 -25.00 -22.65
N LEU A 463 -2.79 -24.71 -21.90
CA LEU A 463 -2.41 -23.33 -21.60
C LEU A 463 -1.91 -22.61 -22.85
N ASP A 464 -2.42 -21.43 -23.18
CA ASP A 464 -1.90 -20.55 -24.23
C ASP A 464 -0.72 -19.70 -23.75
N ALA A 465 -0.68 -19.39 -22.47
CA ALA A 465 0.41 -18.65 -21.83
C ALA A 465 0.73 -19.25 -20.45
N PHE A 466 2.02 -19.29 -20.12
CA PHE A 466 2.46 -19.60 -18.77
C PHE A 466 2.45 -18.34 -17.92
N ALA A 467 2.06 -18.45 -16.66
CA ALA A 467 1.95 -17.31 -15.77
C ALA A 467 2.47 -17.59 -14.36
N THR A 468 3.06 -16.56 -13.75
CA THR A 468 3.49 -16.54 -12.35
C THR A 468 3.21 -15.20 -11.69
N HIS A 469 3.39 -15.18 -10.37
CA HIS A 469 3.36 -13.99 -9.53
C HIS A 469 4.76 -13.65 -9.06
N GLY A 470 5.15 -12.37 -9.12
CA GLY A 470 6.42 -11.86 -8.63
C GLY A 470 6.46 -11.73 -7.10
N TYR A 471 6.26 -12.86 -6.41
CA TYR A 471 6.46 -13.01 -4.97
C TYR A 471 7.44 -14.15 -4.68
N VAL A 472 8.02 -14.11 -3.50
CA VAL A 472 8.79 -15.23 -2.96
C VAL A 472 7.86 -16.32 -2.44
N ASP A 473 6.84 -15.95 -1.67
CA ASP A 473 6.01 -16.86 -0.88
C ASP A 473 4.51 -16.48 -0.86
N GLY A 474 4.09 -15.60 -1.79
CA GLY A 474 2.72 -15.08 -1.87
C GLY A 474 2.49 -13.82 -1.01
N ILE A 475 3.51 -13.36 -0.29
CA ILE A 475 3.43 -12.11 0.49
C ILE A 475 4.57 -11.18 0.08
N LYS A 476 5.81 -11.64 0.17
CA LYS A 476 6.98 -10.79 -0.06
C LYS A 476 7.26 -10.61 -1.55
N GLY A 477 7.23 -9.38 -2.04
CA GLY A 477 7.61 -9.04 -3.42
C GLY A 477 8.96 -9.61 -3.87
N ASP A 478 9.02 -10.10 -5.10
CA ASP A 478 10.23 -10.59 -5.76
C ASP A 478 10.47 -9.89 -7.10
N ALA A 479 11.50 -9.05 -7.12
CA ALA A 479 11.95 -8.33 -8.30
C ALA A 479 13.30 -8.85 -8.85
N LYS A 480 13.76 -10.04 -8.44
CA LYS A 480 15.11 -10.54 -8.78
C LYS A 480 15.21 -11.02 -10.23
N ALA A 481 16.37 -10.76 -10.84
CA ALA A 481 16.72 -11.24 -12.18
C ALA A 481 16.79 -12.78 -12.22
N GLU A 482 17.39 -13.37 -11.19
CA GLU A 482 17.55 -14.82 -11.06
C GLU A 482 16.19 -15.51 -11.00
N SER A 483 15.26 -14.95 -10.22
CA SER A 483 13.92 -15.52 -10.11
C SER A 483 13.20 -15.52 -11.46
N SER A 484 13.28 -14.39 -12.17
CA SER A 484 12.67 -14.23 -13.50
C SER A 484 13.27 -15.21 -14.52
N TYR A 485 14.61 -15.30 -14.55
CA TYR A 485 15.34 -16.19 -15.46
C TYR A 485 15.03 -17.66 -15.23
N GLU A 486 15.03 -18.11 -13.98
CA GLU A 486 14.84 -19.53 -13.67
C GLU A 486 13.46 -20.02 -14.08
N PHE A 487 12.39 -19.24 -13.86
CA PHE A 487 11.08 -19.64 -14.36
C PHE A 487 11.06 -19.73 -15.89
N TRP A 488 11.60 -18.72 -16.59
CA TRP A 488 11.68 -18.73 -18.06
C TRP A 488 12.41 -19.96 -18.60
N ARG A 489 13.56 -20.30 -18.02
CA ARG A 489 14.36 -21.48 -18.40
C ARG A 489 13.57 -22.79 -18.32
N LEU A 490 12.59 -22.89 -17.42
CA LEU A 490 11.75 -24.08 -17.27
C LEU A 490 10.70 -24.20 -18.39
N ILE A 491 10.23 -23.09 -18.96
CA ILE A 491 9.11 -23.06 -19.92
C ILE A 491 9.50 -22.67 -21.35
N GLU A 492 10.72 -22.17 -21.59
CA GLU A 492 11.11 -21.60 -22.89
C GLU A 492 10.93 -22.58 -24.07
N LYS A 493 11.06 -23.89 -23.79
CA LYS A 493 10.94 -24.97 -24.79
C LYS A 493 9.52 -25.13 -25.31
N GLU A 494 8.53 -24.70 -24.53
CA GLU A 494 7.12 -24.75 -24.90
C GLU A 494 6.76 -23.71 -25.96
N LYS A 495 7.61 -22.70 -26.17
CA LYS A 495 7.43 -21.62 -27.16
C LYS A 495 6.09 -20.88 -27.03
N LYS A 496 5.60 -20.76 -25.80
CA LYS A 496 4.40 -20.02 -25.43
C LYS A 496 4.78 -18.72 -24.70
N PRO A 497 3.97 -17.67 -24.78
CA PRO A 497 4.18 -16.46 -23.99
C PRO A 497 4.27 -16.75 -22.49
N TYR A 498 5.08 -15.94 -21.81
CA TYR A 498 5.16 -15.91 -20.35
C TYR A 498 4.61 -14.59 -19.84
N TRP A 499 3.72 -14.64 -18.86
CA TRP A 499 3.09 -13.49 -18.23
C TRP A 499 3.41 -13.45 -16.74
N VAL A 500 3.69 -12.26 -16.23
CA VAL A 500 3.69 -12.01 -14.79
C VAL A 500 2.37 -11.36 -14.46
N THR A 501 1.50 -12.07 -13.76
CA THR A 501 0.09 -11.68 -13.57
C THR A 501 -0.19 -11.05 -12.22
N GLU A 502 0.81 -11.02 -11.34
CA GLU A 502 0.74 -10.35 -10.05
C GLU A 502 2.15 -10.07 -9.51
N GLY A 503 2.28 -9.19 -8.52
CA GLY A 503 3.51 -9.06 -7.74
C GLY A 503 3.61 -7.75 -6.96
N GLY A 504 4.34 -7.82 -5.85
CA GLY A 504 4.82 -6.67 -5.09
C GLY A 504 5.99 -6.00 -5.80
N THR A 505 5.98 -4.67 -5.87
CA THR A 505 6.90 -3.85 -6.66
C THR A 505 7.73 -2.89 -5.78
N GLY A 506 7.76 -3.12 -4.46
CA GLY A 506 8.52 -2.32 -3.50
C GLY A 506 7.85 -1.00 -3.10
N GLY A 507 8.55 -0.20 -2.29
CA GLY A 507 7.99 1.00 -1.66
C GLY A 507 7.88 2.24 -2.56
N HIS A 508 7.24 3.28 -2.04
CA HIS A 508 6.89 4.50 -2.79
C HIS A 508 7.96 5.60 -2.70
N THR A 509 8.92 5.49 -1.78
CA THR A 509 9.87 6.56 -1.41
C THR A 509 11.15 6.48 -2.23
N TRP A 510 11.65 7.60 -2.75
CA TRP A 510 12.90 7.58 -3.53
C TRP A 510 14.11 7.24 -2.64
N PRO A 511 15.06 6.38 -3.06
CA PRO A 511 15.19 5.73 -4.37
C PRO A 511 14.66 4.28 -4.43
N GLU A 512 13.86 3.83 -3.47
CA GLU A 512 13.35 2.45 -3.40
C GLU A 512 12.71 1.96 -4.72
N PRO A 513 11.91 2.77 -5.45
CA PRO A 513 11.34 2.35 -6.73
C PRO A 513 12.37 1.94 -7.80
N LEU A 514 13.65 2.29 -7.69
CA LEU A 514 14.67 1.85 -8.65
C LEU A 514 14.97 0.35 -8.52
N ASN A 515 15.15 -0.12 -7.27
CA ASN A 515 15.47 -1.52 -6.98
C ASN A 515 14.22 -2.37 -6.69
N GLY A 516 13.07 -1.73 -6.47
CA GLY A 516 11.76 -2.39 -6.41
C GLY A 516 11.07 -2.37 -7.77
N THR A 517 10.46 -1.24 -8.12
CA THR A 517 9.51 -1.12 -9.24
C THR A 517 10.19 -1.22 -10.60
N ALA A 518 11.24 -0.44 -10.83
CA ALA A 518 11.96 -0.45 -12.10
C ALA A 518 12.69 -1.79 -12.30
N ALA A 519 13.27 -2.36 -11.24
CA ALA A 519 13.84 -3.71 -11.28
C ALA A 519 12.78 -4.78 -11.58
N PHE A 520 11.58 -4.69 -11.00
CA PHE A 520 10.49 -5.63 -11.26
C PHE A 520 10.11 -5.67 -12.74
N PHE A 521 9.85 -4.52 -13.37
CA PHE A 521 9.55 -4.47 -14.80
C PHE A 521 10.75 -4.89 -15.64
N HIS A 522 11.94 -4.35 -15.35
CA HIS A 522 13.16 -4.66 -16.09
C HIS A 522 13.47 -6.16 -16.09
N ASN A 523 13.49 -6.77 -14.91
CA ASN A 523 13.95 -8.14 -14.76
C ASN A 523 12.97 -9.15 -15.35
N ASN A 524 11.67 -8.95 -15.15
CA ASN A 524 10.66 -9.80 -15.77
C ASN A 524 10.67 -9.69 -17.31
N LEU A 525 10.89 -8.49 -17.85
CA LEU A 525 10.98 -8.28 -19.31
C LEU A 525 12.30 -8.82 -19.89
N VAL A 526 13.43 -8.59 -19.24
CA VAL A 526 14.77 -8.88 -19.80
C VAL A 526 15.25 -10.28 -19.50
N PHE A 527 15.12 -10.74 -18.26
CA PHE A 527 15.58 -12.06 -17.81
C PHE A 527 14.46 -13.10 -17.86
N GLY A 528 13.24 -12.70 -17.51
CA GLY A 528 12.07 -13.57 -17.61
C GLY A 528 11.55 -13.73 -19.04
N ASN A 529 11.94 -12.85 -19.98
CA ASN A 529 11.37 -12.83 -21.32
C ASN A 529 9.82 -12.69 -21.31
N ALA A 530 9.27 -12.07 -20.25
CA ALA A 530 7.83 -11.91 -20.08
C ALA A 530 7.25 -11.01 -21.18
N SER A 531 6.12 -11.43 -21.75
CA SER A 531 5.38 -10.69 -22.76
C SER A 531 4.32 -9.77 -22.12
N MET A 532 3.85 -10.08 -20.91
CA MET A 532 2.89 -9.28 -20.16
C MET A 532 3.36 -9.15 -18.71
N VAL A 533 3.24 -7.95 -18.12
CA VAL A 533 3.58 -7.70 -16.71
C VAL A 533 2.47 -6.89 -16.04
N VAL A 534 1.84 -7.48 -15.03
CA VAL A 534 0.68 -6.96 -14.30
C VAL A 534 0.98 -7.02 -12.80
N PRO A 535 1.51 -5.94 -12.19
CA PRO A 535 1.60 -5.84 -10.73
C PRO A 535 0.23 -5.96 -10.06
N TRP A 536 0.22 -6.23 -8.75
CA TRP A 536 -1.03 -6.55 -8.03
C TRP A 536 -2.11 -5.50 -8.19
N GLN A 537 -1.95 -4.31 -7.61
CA GLN A 537 -3.01 -3.31 -7.57
C GLN A 537 -2.52 -1.94 -8.05
N VAL A 538 -3.44 -1.14 -8.56
CA VAL A 538 -3.11 0.22 -9.02
C VAL A 538 -3.09 1.23 -7.88
N VAL A 539 -4.06 1.21 -6.96
CA VAL A 539 -4.27 2.26 -5.97
C VAL A 539 -4.49 1.71 -4.57
N GLU A 540 -4.03 2.43 -3.55
CA GLU A 540 -4.29 2.17 -2.13
C GLU A 540 -4.50 3.48 -1.36
N THR A 541 -5.05 3.42 -0.15
CA THR A 541 -5.20 4.57 0.75
C THR A 541 -3.85 5.00 1.37
N LYS A 542 -2.91 4.07 1.52
CA LYS A 542 -1.60 4.27 2.13
C LYS A 542 -0.49 3.57 1.35
N ALA A 543 0.75 4.02 1.53
CA ALA A 543 1.91 3.42 0.88
C ALA A 543 2.09 1.96 1.29
N ASP A 544 2.27 1.08 0.31
CA ASP A 544 2.57 -0.34 0.50
C ASP A 544 3.47 -0.86 -0.64
N GLU A 545 3.76 -2.17 -0.65
CA GLU A 545 4.56 -2.75 -1.72
C GLU A 545 3.77 -3.06 -3.00
N HIS A 546 2.45 -2.98 -2.98
CA HIS A 546 1.59 -3.49 -4.05
C HIS A 546 1.06 -2.40 -4.99
N ALA A 547 0.57 -1.29 -4.45
CA ALA A 547 -0.09 -0.23 -5.21
C ALA A 547 0.89 0.61 -6.03
N GLN A 548 0.50 0.97 -7.25
CA GLN A 548 1.31 1.82 -8.12
C GLN A 548 1.11 3.32 -7.84
N MET A 549 0.01 3.71 -7.20
CA MET A 549 -0.33 5.08 -6.78
C MET A 549 -1.14 5.06 -5.48
N LEU A 550 -1.37 6.23 -4.89
CA LEU A 550 -2.25 6.40 -3.74
C LEU A 550 -3.52 7.15 -4.15
N LEU A 551 -4.58 7.06 -3.35
CA LEU A 551 -5.77 7.91 -3.53
C LEU A 551 -5.43 9.40 -3.48
N THR A 552 -4.37 9.77 -2.75
CA THR A 552 -3.85 11.15 -2.67
C THR A 552 -3.06 11.59 -3.91
N GLY A 553 -2.73 10.66 -4.81
CA GLY A 553 -2.09 10.96 -6.09
C GLY A 553 -0.87 10.08 -6.41
N TYR A 554 -0.09 10.56 -7.39
CA TYR A 554 1.11 9.86 -7.86
C TYR A 554 2.25 9.94 -6.85
N THR A 555 3.04 8.87 -6.78
CA THR A 555 4.28 8.79 -6.01
C THR A 555 5.47 8.52 -6.92
N LYS A 556 6.69 8.43 -6.35
CA LYS A 556 7.88 8.07 -7.13
C LYS A 556 7.78 6.67 -7.75
N LYS A 557 7.05 5.76 -7.11
CA LYS A 557 6.69 4.45 -7.66
C LYS A 557 5.79 4.55 -8.89
N SER A 558 4.82 5.48 -8.88
CA SER A 558 4.00 5.76 -10.07
C SER A 558 4.88 6.18 -11.25
N HIS A 559 5.82 7.08 -11.00
CA HIS A 559 6.72 7.59 -12.03
C HIS A 559 7.71 6.52 -12.54
N ALA A 560 8.25 5.67 -11.66
CA ALA A 560 9.08 4.53 -12.04
C ALA A 560 8.31 3.52 -12.93
N THR A 561 7.04 3.26 -12.62
CA THR A 561 6.15 2.41 -13.43
C THR A 561 5.96 2.96 -14.83
N MET A 562 5.65 4.26 -14.94
CA MET A 562 5.40 4.94 -16.22
C MET A 562 6.57 4.81 -17.21
N HIS A 563 7.82 4.74 -16.73
CA HIS A 563 8.99 4.55 -17.60
C HIS A 563 8.92 3.30 -18.48
N TYR A 564 8.21 2.26 -18.03
CA TYR A 564 7.94 1.04 -18.79
C TYR A 564 6.55 1.08 -19.43
N THR A 565 5.51 1.29 -18.63
CA THR A 565 4.13 1.01 -19.02
C THR A 565 3.55 2.04 -19.98
N ARG A 566 3.99 3.31 -19.85
CA ARG A 566 3.56 4.40 -20.73
C ARG A 566 4.29 4.36 -22.07
N PHE A 567 5.60 4.12 -22.03
CA PHE A 567 6.47 4.26 -23.20
C PHE A 567 6.62 2.99 -24.04
N VAL A 568 6.50 1.81 -23.44
CA VAL A 568 6.51 0.53 -24.18
C VAL A 568 5.06 0.14 -24.46
N ARG A 569 4.69 0.07 -25.75
CA ARG A 569 3.29 -0.18 -26.16
C ARG A 569 3.10 -1.62 -26.61
N PRO A 570 1.89 -2.18 -26.49
CA PRO A 570 1.57 -3.50 -27.04
C PRO A 570 1.99 -3.63 -28.51
N GLY A 571 2.49 -4.80 -28.89
CA GLY A 571 3.07 -5.06 -30.21
C GLY A 571 4.54 -4.67 -30.35
N SER A 572 5.13 -3.98 -29.37
CA SER A 572 6.57 -3.71 -29.36
C SER A 572 7.37 -5.01 -29.26
N THR A 573 8.48 -5.12 -29.96
CA THR A 573 9.40 -6.25 -29.83
C THR A 573 10.59 -5.84 -28.96
N ARG A 574 10.89 -6.60 -27.90
CA ARG A 574 12.10 -6.36 -27.10
C ARG A 574 13.33 -6.67 -27.94
N VAL A 575 14.34 -5.83 -27.87
CA VAL A 575 15.63 -6.01 -28.55
C VAL A 575 16.78 -6.01 -27.55
N GLN A 576 17.94 -6.54 -27.96
CA GLN A 576 19.11 -6.63 -27.08
C GLN A 576 19.59 -5.25 -26.64
N ALA A 577 19.79 -5.08 -25.34
CA ALA A 577 20.41 -3.91 -24.72
C ALA A 577 21.39 -4.36 -23.62
N GLU A 578 22.57 -3.74 -23.58
CA GLU A 578 23.63 -4.06 -22.62
C GLU A 578 24.28 -2.80 -22.04
N PRO A 579 24.69 -2.79 -20.75
CA PRO A 579 24.52 -3.90 -19.82
C PRO A 579 23.07 -4.04 -19.33
N ALA A 580 22.60 -5.27 -19.21
CA ALA A 580 21.27 -5.58 -18.68
C ALA A 580 21.23 -5.54 -17.15
N GLN A 581 22.39 -5.55 -16.47
CA GLN A 581 22.50 -5.54 -15.00
C GLN A 581 23.87 -4.99 -14.59
N GLY A 582 24.06 -4.75 -13.29
CA GLY A 582 25.31 -4.20 -12.74
C GLY A 582 25.25 -2.69 -12.64
N THR A 583 26.15 -1.98 -13.32
CA THR A 583 26.26 -0.51 -13.21
C THR A 583 24.98 0.22 -13.60
N VAL A 584 24.31 -0.23 -14.66
CA VAL A 584 22.98 0.21 -15.07
C VAL A 584 22.15 -0.99 -15.49
N MET A 585 20.83 -0.85 -15.39
CA MET A 585 19.88 -1.77 -16.02
C MET A 585 19.38 -1.12 -17.31
N SER A 586 19.66 -1.72 -18.47
CA SER A 586 19.19 -1.21 -19.76
C SER A 586 18.30 -2.20 -20.50
N SER A 587 17.17 -1.71 -21.00
CA SER A 587 16.23 -2.46 -21.83
C SER A 587 15.81 -1.61 -23.04
N ALA A 588 15.50 -2.26 -24.16
CA ALA A 588 15.14 -1.57 -25.39
C ALA A 588 14.04 -2.33 -26.17
N PHE A 589 13.20 -1.57 -26.88
CA PHE A 589 12.02 -2.05 -27.56
C PHE A 589 11.82 -1.32 -28.90
N ILE A 590 11.41 -2.06 -29.92
CA ILE A 590 11.04 -1.52 -31.23
C ILE A 590 9.53 -1.61 -31.39
N HIS A 591 8.89 -0.47 -31.63
CA HIS A 591 7.45 -0.36 -31.85
C HIS A 591 7.08 -0.71 -33.29
N PRO A 592 5.84 -1.18 -33.53
CA PRO A 592 5.28 -1.23 -34.87
C PRO A 592 5.38 0.15 -35.54
N GLY A 593 5.91 0.23 -36.76
CA GLY A 593 6.09 1.51 -37.47
C GLY A 593 7.42 2.24 -37.23
N HIS A 594 8.40 1.60 -36.56
CA HIS A 594 9.82 2.02 -36.42
C HIS A 594 10.20 2.98 -35.28
N GLY A 595 9.31 3.27 -34.32
CA GLY A 595 9.68 3.94 -33.07
C GLY A 595 10.55 3.06 -32.16
N THR A 596 11.45 3.65 -31.36
CA THR A 596 12.33 2.92 -30.43
C THR A 596 12.16 3.45 -29.00
N THR A 597 11.97 2.58 -28.01
CA THR A 597 12.06 2.93 -26.59
C THR A 597 13.29 2.31 -25.95
N ILE A 598 14.05 3.10 -25.19
CA ILE A 598 15.20 2.62 -24.40
C ILE A 598 15.00 3.08 -22.96
N VAL A 599 15.02 2.17 -21.99
CA VAL A 599 14.94 2.49 -20.57
C VAL A 599 16.30 2.19 -19.94
N ILE A 600 16.85 3.15 -19.19
CA ILE A 600 18.14 3.00 -18.51
C ILE A 600 17.97 3.43 -17.06
N VAL A 601 18.28 2.52 -16.14
CA VAL A 601 18.21 2.75 -14.69
C VAL A 601 19.62 2.82 -14.12
N ASN A 602 19.93 3.90 -13.41
CA ASN A 602 21.12 4.03 -12.58
C ASN A 602 20.74 3.92 -11.10
N PRO A 603 20.88 2.73 -10.49
CA PRO A 603 20.57 2.53 -9.07
C PRO A 603 21.73 2.95 -8.14
N ARG A 604 22.85 3.47 -8.67
CA ARG A 604 24.01 3.88 -7.88
C ARG A 604 23.87 5.33 -7.44
N ASN A 605 24.50 5.70 -6.33
CA ASN A 605 24.55 7.09 -5.85
C ASN A 605 25.35 8.03 -6.77
N ALA A 606 26.31 7.50 -7.54
CA ALA A 606 27.16 8.28 -8.42
C ALA A 606 26.48 8.55 -9.76
N ALA A 607 26.67 9.76 -10.29
CA ALA A 607 26.32 10.07 -11.67
C ALA A 607 27.24 9.32 -12.64
N LEU A 608 26.74 9.07 -13.85
CA LEU A 608 27.45 8.38 -14.92
C LEU A 608 27.33 9.19 -16.22
N THR A 609 28.38 9.19 -17.03
CA THR A 609 28.28 9.60 -18.44
C THR A 609 27.91 8.37 -19.26
N VAL A 610 26.76 8.42 -19.94
CA VAL A 610 26.25 7.31 -20.75
C VAL A 610 26.56 7.58 -22.23
N ASN A 611 27.38 6.73 -22.82
CA ASN A 611 27.57 6.62 -24.26
C ASN A 611 26.59 5.60 -24.83
N LEU A 612 25.52 6.07 -25.46
CA LEU A 612 24.50 5.24 -26.08
C LEU A 612 24.86 4.94 -27.54
N ALA A 613 25.12 3.67 -27.83
CA ALA A 613 25.38 3.17 -29.18
C ALA A 613 24.20 2.29 -29.64
N VAL A 614 23.50 2.71 -30.69
CA VAL A 614 22.39 1.93 -31.29
C VAL A 614 22.83 1.40 -32.65
N SER A 615 22.72 0.09 -32.83
CA SER A 615 23.05 -0.62 -34.07
C SER A 615 21.81 -1.24 -34.71
N GLY A 616 21.84 -1.41 -36.03
CA GLY A 616 20.69 -1.78 -36.86
C GLY A 616 19.85 -0.55 -37.21
N LYS A 617 18.54 -0.57 -36.91
CA LYS A 617 17.62 0.55 -37.10
C LYS A 617 17.78 1.57 -35.97
N ALA A 618 18.79 2.42 -36.07
CA ALA A 618 19.01 3.51 -35.12
C ALA A 618 18.00 4.65 -35.33
N PRO A 619 17.47 5.26 -34.26
CA PRO A 619 16.54 6.38 -34.39
C PRO A 619 17.23 7.64 -34.91
N ALA A 620 16.50 8.47 -35.64
CA ALA A 620 17.04 9.74 -36.19
C ALA A 620 17.18 10.81 -35.10
N SER A 621 16.28 10.80 -34.12
CA SER A 621 16.30 11.69 -32.96
C SER A 621 15.87 10.94 -31.71
N LEU A 622 16.21 11.48 -30.54
CA LEU A 622 15.79 10.93 -29.24
C LEU A 622 15.21 12.06 -28.39
N LYS A 623 14.05 11.81 -27.80
CA LYS A 623 13.54 12.57 -26.65
C LYS A 623 13.84 11.79 -25.37
N MET A 624 13.98 12.48 -24.25
CA MET A 624 14.37 11.86 -22.98
C MET A 624 13.46 12.32 -21.84
N TRP A 625 12.98 11.36 -21.04
CA TRP A 625 12.23 11.59 -19.80
C TRP A 625 13.02 11.04 -18.63
N ARG A 626 13.02 11.74 -17.50
CA ARG A 626 13.75 11.33 -16.30
C ARG A 626 12.88 11.37 -15.04
N THR A 627 13.11 10.39 -14.18
CA THR A 627 12.73 10.44 -12.77
C THR A 627 13.99 10.35 -11.91
N SER A 628 14.12 11.23 -10.93
CA SER A 628 15.16 11.24 -9.90
C SER A 628 14.55 11.74 -8.58
N SER A 629 15.36 12.12 -7.59
CA SER A 629 14.83 12.84 -6.42
C SER A 629 14.17 14.17 -6.84
N LYS A 630 14.72 14.85 -7.85
CA LYS A 630 14.36 16.23 -8.24
C LYS A 630 13.19 16.32 -9.21
N GLU A 631 12.95 15.28 -10.00
CA GLU A 631 11.89 15.31 -11.01
C GLU A 631 11.16 13.97 -11.16
N ASN A 632 9.98 14.05 -11.76
CA ASN A 632 8.99 12.98 -11.87
C ASN A 632 8.57 12.79 -13.34
N THR A 633 9.05 11.74 -14.00
CA THR A 633 8.81 11.44 -15.44
C THR A 633 8.83 12.70 -16.32
N LYS A 634 9.78 13.60 -16.08
CA LYS A 634 9.85 14.92 -16.73
C LYS A 634 10.60 14.81 -18.04
N GLU A 635 10.06 15.38 -19.13
CA GLU A 635 10.82 15.55 -20.38
C GLU A 635 11.98 16.52 -20.11
N ILE A 636 13.19 16.09 -20.44
CA ILE A 636 14.42 16.86 -20.28
C ILE A 636 15.13 16.99 -21.63
N GLU A 637 16.19 17.79 -21.65
CA GLU A 637 17.00 17.98 -22.86
C GLU A 637 17.39 16.63 -23.49
N PRO A 638 17.30 16.51 -24.83
CA PRO A 638 17.65 15.29 -25.52
C PRO A 638 19.15 14.99 -25.37
N PRO A 639 19.56 13.71 -25.48
CA PRO A 639 20.97 13.38 -25.39
C PRO A 639 21.75 13.99 -26.56
N ARG A 640 22.99 14.43 -26.29
CA ARG A 640 23.84 15.06 -27.30
C ARG A 640 24.33 14.02 -28.30
N ARG A 641 24.45 14.39 -29.58
CA ARG A 641 25.12 13.52 -30.57
C ARG A 641 26.62 13.39 -30.24
N ALA A 642 27.13 12.16 -30.26
CA ALA A 642 28.54 11.85 -30.05
C ALA A 642 28.97 10.73 -31.02
N GLY A 643 29.72 11.10 -32.06
CA GLY A 643 30.02 10.19 -33.17
C GLY A 643 28.73 9.68 -33.85
N SER A 644 28.61 8.36 -34.03
CA SER A 644 27.39 7.72 -34.54
C SER A 644 26.33 7.45 -33.47
N GLY A 645 26.61 7.76 -32.21
CA GLY A 645 25.74 7.51 -31.06
C GLY A 645 25.27 8.79 -30.38
N TRP A 646 24.98 8.65 -29.09
CA TRP A 646 24.58 9.74 -28.22
C TRP A 646 25.30 9.69 -26.88
N GLU A 647 25.39 10.83 -26.22
CA GLU A 647 26.04 11.01 -24.93
C GLU A 647 25.16 11.87 -24.02
N PHE A 648 25.01 11.49 -22.77
CA PHE A 648 24.33 12.28 -21.75
C PHE A 648 24.78 11.89 -20.34
N VAL A 649 24.59 12.79 -19.37
CA VAL A 649 24.84 12.49 -17.97
C VAL A 649 23.57 11.92 -17.34
N LEU A 650 23.68 10.73 -16.77
CA LEU A 650 22.64 10.06 -16.00
C LEU A 650 22.95 10.25 -14.50
N PRO A 651 22.15 11.04 -13.76
CA PRO A 651 22.37 11.25 -12.33
C PRO A 651 22.39 9.93 -11.54
N GLY A 652 23.03 9.95 -10.38
CA GLY A 652 22.88 8.87 -9.42
C GLY A 652 21.43 8.76 -8.95
N ASN A 653 20.99 7.53 -8.63
CA ASN A 653 19.62 7.21 -8.27
C ASN A 653 18.64 7.88 -9.25
N SER A 654 18.66 7.43 -10.50
CA SER A 654 17.77 7.95 -11.55
C SER A 654 17.38 6.87 -12.56
N ILE A 655 16.26 7.11 -13.23
CA ILE A 655 15.79 6.31 -14.36
C ILE A 655 15.47 7.26 -15.51
N VAL A 656 15.88 6.89 -16.72
CA VAL A 656 15.54 7.60 -17.95
C VAL A 656 14.85 6.68 -18.94
N THR A 657 13.90 7.24 -19.68
CA THR A 657 13.36 6.62 -20.89
C THR A 657 13.66 7.52 -22.08
N LEU A 658 14.22 6.95 -23.14
CA LEU A 658 14.45 7.60 -24.41
C LEU A 658 13.43 7.09 -25.43
N GLN A 659 12.73 7.99 -26.11
CA GLN A 659 11.89 7.66 -27.26
C GLN A 659 12.53 8.16 -28.54
N GLY A 660 12.69 7.26 -29.50
CA GLY A 660 13.26 7.51 -30.81
C GLY A 660 12.23 7.43 -31.92
N SER A 661 12.39 8.34 -32.88
CA SER A 661 11.63 8.44 -34.14
C SER A 661 12.45 8.02 -35.33
#